data_AF-A0A9J6NYM6-F1
#
_entry.id   AF-A0A9J6NYM6-F1
#
_cell.length_a   1.000
_cell.length_b   1.000
_cell.length_c   1.000
_cell.angle_alpha   90.00
_cell.angle_beta   90.00
_cell.angle_gamma   90.00
#
_symmetry.space_group_name_H-M   'P 1'
#
loop_
_entity.id
_entity.type
_entity.pdbx_description
1 polymer ?
#
loop_
_entity_poly.entity_id
_entity_poly.type
_entity_poly.pdbx_seq_one_letter_code
_entity_poly.pdbx_strand_id
1 'polypeptide(L)'
;MKKRISIMLLIAAIGFSSFMSYFHTNHNKNYKTQLNRIYGHTSRKLVSNREDQGNIIMNFGQFIENLKETLKTEDYNKLIKLNEKLDIALKKSDMERYYEVTGEIFEIFSKYGDYLSYIHQKVLNGEVLSAFNVVKGNIVVNKHITNKNPSENNIKSYELLWKRIKNIIPKSYIGKITNFNIITDGKANILASVSGIDTRDKKWELNVDKIDAIREHGLLDNNELNSTIIHEFAHILTLNSSQIEGVIKPESDNYETSTSTTKENSYLNKFYQRFWKKIYDEWKEANESGDSEKKENFYKKYENQFVSEYASTNIEEDIAETFTEFVKQDKPKGKKIKDKKILFFYEYKETRKLREEIRVNLKELSKNQNKEKEINDLGEFIESIKEKVSSKDYKELIKRSEEMKLAQEKDDYDKVNDVYIKIDEILQRYDYILDEILESINEQRYLASFNVISGELSINDEMINKKYSKENIKRYKSLWERIKNIIPKSYIERIIKFSIDTDGQKNVMAYVNEEDLNSETWRLTIDKIDAIKEDEQLNNEELNNTIVHEFAHILTLNNTQVEEGIIEDSKNYCTETATTKDNSYLNKFYNKFWKGINKKWTEAQESEESMREFYEKNKKHFVTEYASTNTLEDIAESFTAFVLQDKPKGRNISEKKILFFYDYEEAIKIRNEIRKNLKKLGSLK
;
A
#
# COMPACT_ATOMS: atom_id res chain seq x y z
N MET A 1 7.57 10.57 12.63
CA MET A 1 8.28 11.84 12.28
C MET A 1 9.27 11.58 11.15
N LYS A 2 8.99 12.13 9.96
CA LYS A 2 9.78 12.08 8.71
C LYS A 2 11.29 12.21 8.95
N LYS A 3 12.12 11.38 8.29
CA LYS A 3 13.49 11.72 7.80
C LYS A 3 14.10 10.50 7.07
N ARG A 4 14.10 10.43 5.73
CA ARG A 4 14.78 11.23 4.66
C ARG A 4 16.13 10.62 4.26
N ILE A 5 16.11 10.08 3.05
CA ILE A 5 17.13 9.32 2.30
C ILE A 5 18.23 10.26 1.78
N SER A 6 19.51 9.88 1.90
CA SER A 6 20.68 10.68 1.51
C SER A 6 21.44 10.12 0.29
N ILE A 7 22.09 11.05 -0.41
CA ILE A 7 22.65 11.05 -1.79
C ILE A 7 23.80 10.05 -2.06
N MET A 8 24.34 9.35 -1.06
CA MET A 8 25.45 8.41 -1.29
C MET A 8 25.04 7.05 -1.88
N LEU A 9 23.79 6.60 -1.65
CA LEU A 9 23.24 5.43 -2.35
C LEU A 9 23.12 5.68 -3.86
N LEU A 10 22.86 6.94 -4.24
CA LEU A 10 22.88 7.39 -5.62
C LEU A 10 24.28 7.24 -6.24
N ILE A 11 25.37 7.47 -5.51
CA ILE A 11 26.75 7.36 -6.05
C ILE A 11 27.20 5.91 -6.20
N ALA A 12 26.80 5.02 -5.29
CA ALA A 12 27.09 3.58 -5.42
C ALA A 12 26.23 2.94 -6.53
N ALA A 13 24.95 3.32 -6.65
CA ALA A 13 24.05 2.86 -7.70
C ALA A 13 24.39 3.45 -9.08
N ILE A 14 24.70 4.75 -9.18
CA ILE A 14 25.17 5.41 -10.40
C ILE A 14 26.54 4.88 -10.81
N GLY A 15 27.44 4.63 -9.86
CA GLY A 15 28.77 4.06 -10.13
C GLY A 15 28.69 2.66 -10.73
N PHE A 16 27.73 1.84 -10.27
CA PHE A 16 27.55 0.47 -10.74
C PHE A 16 26.77 0.40 -12.08
N SER A 17 25.73 1.22 -12.25
CA SER A 17 24.92 1.24 -13.49
C SER A 17 25.60 1.98 -14.65
N SER A 18 26.26 3.12 -14.39
CA SER A 18 26.96 3.90 -15.41
C SER A 18 28.22 3.20 -15.93
N PHE A 19 28.89 2.40 -15.08
CA PHE A 19 30.06 1.60 -15.47
C PHE A 19 29.66 0.36 -16.28
N MET A 20 28.53 -0.29 -15.94
CA MET A 20 27.96 -1.41 -16.69
C MET A 20 27.52 -1.01 -18.12
N SER A 21 26.94 0.18 -18.28
CA SER A 21 26.50 0.67 -19.60
C SER A 21 27.68 1.04 -20.53
N TYR A 22 28.82 1.47 -19.98
CA TYR A 22 30.00 1.89 -20.75
C TYR A 22 30.86 0.71 -21.23
N PHE A 23 31.01 -0.37 -20.45
CA PHE A 23 31.93 -1.47 -20.79
C PHE A 23 31.44 -2.38 -21.92
N HIS A 24 30.13 -2.44 -22.16
CA HIS A 24 29.57 -3.23 -23.27
C HIS A 24 29.66 -2.55 -24.64
N THR A 25 30.10 -1.28 -24.72
CA THR A 25 30.11 -0.54 -26.00
C THR A 25 31.48 -0.34 -26.66
N ASN A 26 32.62 -0.64 -26.01
CA ASN A 26 33.93 -0.36 -26.63
C ASN A 26 35.03 -1.41 -26.34
N HIS A 27 35.33 -2.24 -27.34
CA HIS A 27 36.68 -2.76 -27.56
C HIS A 27 37.48 -1.73 -28.37
N ASN A 28 37.97 -0.64 -27.75
CA ASN A 28 39.00 0.16 -28.42
C ASN A 28 39.94 0.92 -27.46
N LYS A 29 41.23 0.85 -27.80
CA LYS A 29 42.37 1.38 -27.03
C LYS A 29 42.44 2.91 -27.13
N ASN A 30 41.76 3.65 -26.26
CA ASN A 30 42.23 4.97 -25.81
C ASN A 30 41.46 5.46 -24.58
N TYR A 31 41.80 4.89 -23.42
CA TYR A 31 41.12 5.07 -22.13
C TYR A 31 41.34 6.43 -21.44
N LYS A 32 42.44 7.14 -21.74
CA LYS A 32 42.97 8.19 -20.83
C LYS A 32 42.47 9.62 -21.14
N THR A 33 42.05 9.89 -22.37
CA THR A 33 41.72 11.26 -22.82
C THR A 33 40.24 11.63 -22.67
N GLN A 34 39.33 10.64 -22.68
CA GLN A 34 37.88 10.88 -22.56
C GLN A 34 37.39 11.00 -21.11
N LEU A 35 37.98 10.25 -20.16
CA LEU A 35 37.60 10.31 -18.74
C LEU A 35 37.94 11.64 -18.05
N ASN A 36 39.04 12.30 -18.44
CA ASN A 36 39.44 13.61 -17.92
C ASN A 36 38.44 14.73 -18.23
N ARG A 37 37.62 14.59 -19.29
CA ARG A 37 36.61 15.58 -19.68
C ARG A 37 35.27 15.42 -18.95
N ILE A 38 34.89 14.19 -18.61
CA ILE A 38 33.58 13.88 -17.99
C ILE A 38 33.58 14.19 -16.47
N TYR A 39 34.68 13.92 -15.77
CA TYR A 39 34.73 14.01 -14.30
C TYR A 39 35.61 15.16 -13.75
N GLY A 40 36.21 15.96 -14.63
CA GLY A 40 37.12 17.07 -14.26
C GLY A 40 36.44 18.25 -13.55
N HIS A 41 35.11 18.37 -13.64
CA HIS A 41 34.35 19.46 -13.01
C HIS A 41 33.66 19.09 -11.69
N THR A 42 33.27 17.83 -11.50
CA THR A 42 32.51 17.36 -10.31
C THR A 42 33.41 17.11 -9.10
N SER A 43 34.68 16.76 -9.34
CA SER A 43 35.63 16.33 -8.30
C SER A 43 36.23 17.46 -7.45
N ARG A 44 36.22 18.73 -7.91
CA ARG A 44 36.86 19.84 -7.16
C ARG A 44 36.08 20.36 -5.95
N LYS A 45 34.77 20.05 -5.82
CA LYS A 45 33.93 20.63 -4.74
C LYS A 45 33.65 19.69 -3.56
N LEU A 46 33.93 18.39 -3.68
CA LEU A 46 33.60 17.38 -2.66
C LEU A 46 34.62 17.27 -1.51
N VAL A 47 35.69 18.06 -1.52
CA VAL A 47 36.79 17.95 -0.55
C VAL A 47 36.53 18.70 0.77
N SER A 48 35.47 19.51 0.91
CA SER A 48 35.43 20.50 2.01
C SER A 48 34.53 20.24 3.21
N ASN A 49 33.61 19.27 3.23
CA ASN A 49 32.75 19.07 4.42
C ASN A 49 32.66 17.60 4.83
N ARG A 50 33.53 17.21 5.77
CA ARG A 50 33.33 16.05 6.65
C ARG A 50 33.24 16.61 8.07
N GLU A 51 32.09 16.43 8.71
CA GLU A 51 31.96 15.95 10.09
C GLU A 51 30.49 16.01 10.54
N ASP A 52 30.13 14.99 11.33
CA ASP A 52 28.91 14.81 12.12
C ASP A 52 27.57 14.63 11.41
N GLN A 53 27.08 13.38 11.40
CA GLN A 53 25.81 13.01 12.04
C GLN A 53 25.55 11.50 11.92
N GLY A 54 25.34 10.86 13.07
CA GLY A 54 24.99 9.45 13.18
C GLY A 54 23.63 9.15 12.55
N ASN A 55 23.66 8.39 11.46
CA ASN A 55 22.53 7.72 10.81
C ASN A 55 23.03 6.34 10.38
N ILE A 56 22.16 5.31 10.31
CA ILE A 56 22.52 3.99 9.78
C ILE A 56 22.76 4.12 8.27
N ILE A 57 23.97 4.53 7.92
CA ILE A 57 24.52 4.63 6.57
C ILE A 57 25.38 3.39 6.39
N MET A 58 24.96 2.43 5.54
CA MET A 58 25.88 1.38 5.11
C MET A 58 26.90 2.01 4.17
N ASN A 59 28.10 2.30 4.67
CA ASN A 59 29.21 2.67 3.81
C ASN A 59 29.65 1.44 2.98
N PHE A 60 30.43 1.64 1.91
CA PHE A 60 30.87 0.54 1.04
C PHE A 60 31.64 -0.55 1.81
N GLY A 61 32.31 -0.22 2.92
CA GLY A 61 32.92 -1.18 3.83
C GLY A 61 31.91 -2.05 4.58
N GLN A 62 30.80 -1.47 5.03
CA GLN A 62 29.72 -2.18 5.73
C GLN A 62 28.88 -3.03 4.76
N PHE A 63 28.72 -2.59 3.49
CA PHE A 63 28.22 -3.43 2.41
C PHE A 63 29.14 -4.64 2.18
N ILE A 64 30.46 -4.43 2.14
CA ILE A 64 31.43 -5.53 2.02
C ILE A 64 31.29 -6.50 3.18
N GLU A 65 31.18 -6.05 4.43
CA GLU A 65 31.01 -6.93 5.61
C GLU A 65 29.82 -7.88 5.47
N ASN A 66 28.70 -7.42 4.91
CA ASN A 66 27.52 -8.26 4.66
C ASN A 66 27.75 -9.34 3.58
N LEU A 67 28.80 -9.21 2.77
CA LEU A 67 29.19 -10.20 1.76
C LEU A 67 30.11 -11.29 2.30
N LYS A 68 30.47 -11.25 3.60
CA LYS A 68 31.43 -12.18 4.23
C LYS A 68 31.00 -13.64 4.17
N GLU A 69 29.71 -13.89 4.35
CA GLU A 69 29.14 -15.24 4.29
C GLU A 69 28.74 -15.65 2.86
N THR A 70 28.78 -14.70 1.93
CA THR A 70 28.32 -14.86 0.54
C THR A 70 29.47 -15.13 -0.42
N LEU A 71 30.55 -14.39 -0.32
CA LEU A 71 31.68 -14.51 -1.24
C LEU A 71 32.59 -15.65 -0.80
N LYS A 72 33.24 -16.30 -1.76
CA LYS A 72 34.37 -17.18 -1.43
C LYS A 72 35.39 -16.38 -0.63
N THR A 73 35.94 -16.99 0.42
CA THR A 73 36.88 -16.33 1.36
C THR A 73 38.01 -15.58 0.64
N GLU A 74 38.51 -16.10 -0.47
CA GLU A 74 39.55 -15.48 -1.29
C GLU A 74 39.08 -14.19 -2.00
N ASP A 75 37.88 -14.21 -2.59
CA ASP A 75 37.27 -13.05 -3.26
C ASP A 75 36.86 -11.98 -2.23
N TYR A 76 36.32 -12.38 -1.07
CA TYR A 76 35.99 -11.46 0.04
C TYR A 76 37.24 -10.73 0.56
N ASN A 77 38.31 -11.48 0.83
CA ASN A 77 39.57 -10.90 1.30
C ASN A 77 40.23 -9.98 0.26
N LYS A 78 40.05 -10.29 -1.04
CA LYS A 78 40.49 -9.41 -2.12
C LYS A 78 39.65 -8.13 -2.17
N LEU A 79 38.33 -8.23 -1.96
CA LEU A 79 37.40 -7.11 -1.96
C LEU A 79 37.68 -6.12 -0.82
N ILE A 80 37.99 -6.59 0.40
CA ILE A 80 38.42 -5.73 1.52
C ILE A 80 39.66 -4.92 1.14
N LYS A 81 40.68 -5.58 0.58
CA LYS A 81 41.93 -4.92 0.17
C LYS A 81 41.72 -3.90 -0.95
N LEU A 82 40.77 -4.16 -1.85
CA LEU A 82 40.41 -3.23 -2.90
C LEU A 82 39.64 -2.02 -2.37
N ASN A 83 38.78 -2.21 -1.37
CA ASN A 83 38.09 -1.10 -0.69
C ASN A 83 39.08 -0.12 -0.02
N GLU A 84 40.08 -0.64 0.69
CA GLU A 84 41.14 0.20 1.27
C GLU A 84 41.91 0.99 0.21
N LYS A 85 42.21 0.36 -0.94
CA LYS A 85 42.86 1.03 -2.08
C LYS A 85 41.97 2.10 -2.71
N LEU A 86 40.65 1.86 -2.76
CA LEU A 86 39.66 2.79 -3.27
C LEU A 86 39.58 4.04 -2.37
N ASP A 87 39.54 3.84 -1.05
CA ASP A 87 39.55 4.91 -0.05
C ASP A 87 40.84 5.75 -0.12
N ILE A 88 41.99 5.12 -0.32
CA ILE A 88 43.28 5.81 -0.49
C ILE A 88 43.27 6.63 -1.79
N ALA A 89 42.74 6.08 -2.88
CA ALA A 89 42.64 6.79 -4.16
C ALA A 89 41.72 8.01 -4.05
N LEU A 90 40.57 7.86 -3.39
CA LEU A 90 39.63 8.96 -3.11
C LEU A 90 40.26 10.06 -2.24
N LYS A 91 40.93 9.69 -1.14
CA LYS A 91 41.62 10.65 -0.25
C LYS A 91 42.73 11.43 -0.97
N LYS A 92 43.37 10.81 -1.96
CA LYS A 92 44.43 11.43 -2.77
C LYS A 92 43.91 12.12 -4.04
N SER A 93 42.60 12.07 -4.30
CA SER A 93 42.00 12.51 -5.57
C SER A 93 42.66 11.87 -6.81
N ASP A 94 43.19 10.65 -6.65
CA ASP A 94 43.87 9.89 -7.70
C ASP A 94 42.84 9.08 -8.50
N MET A 95 42.23 9.74 -9.49
CA MET A 95 41.14 9.15 -10.27
C MET A 95 41.60 8.00 -11.17
N GLU A 96 42.85 8.01 -11.65
CA GLU A 96 43.38 6.91 -12.47
C GLU A 96 43.45 5.62 -11.64
N ARG A 97 43.97 5.72 -10.41
CA ARG A 97 44.00 4.60 -9.48
C ARG A 97 42.61 4.19 -8.99
N TYR A 98 41.71 5.15 -8.79
CA TYR A 98 40.32 4.89 -8.44
C TYR A 98 39.66 3.98 -9.49
N TYR A 99 39.77 4.32 -10.78
CA TYR A 99 39.15 3.54 -11.85
C TYR A 99 39.75 2.13 -12.00
N GLU A 100 41.07 2.00 -11.87
CA GLU A 100 41.76 0.70 -11.90
C GLU A 100 41.23 -0.23 -10.80
N VAL A 101 41.13 0.29 -9.57
CA VAL A 101 40.64 -0.47 -8.41
C VAL A 101 39.16 -0.83 -8.57
N THR A 102 38.32 0.07 -9.11
CA THR A 102 36.91 -0.25 -9.39
C THR A 102 36.75 -1.36 -10.45
N GLY A 103 37.65 -1.42 -11.44
CA GLY A 103 37.65 -2.49 -12.44
C GLY A 103 37.95 -3.86 -11.82
N GLU A 104 38.91 -3.93 -10.89
CA GLU A 104 39.21 -5.18 -10.16
C GLU A 104 38.07 -5.62 -9.24
N ILE A 105 37.37 -4.67 -8.60
CA ILE A 105 36.17 -4.93 -7.80
C ILE A 105 35.07 -5.52 -8.69
N PHE A 106 34.91 -4.97 -9.89
CA PHE A 106 33.94 -5.43 -10.87
C PHE A 106 34.22 -6.87 -11.37
N GLU A 107 35.49 -7.23 -11.60
CA GLU A 107 35.85 -8.61 -11.95
C GLU A 107 35.47 -9.61 -10.86
N ILE A 108 35.56 -9.21 -9.59
CA ILE A 108 35.08 -10.05 -8.48
C ILE A 108 33.56 -10.18 -8.56
N PHE A 109 32.85 -9.06 -8.67
CA PHE A 109 31.40 -9.03 -8.68
C PHE A 109 30.75 -9.72 -9.89
N SER A 110 31.38 -9.68 -11.07
CA SER A 110 30.88 -10.37 -12.27
C SER A 110 30.82 -11.90 -12.12
N LYS A 111 31.60 -12.49 -11.20
CA LYS A 111 31.52 -13.93 -10.85
C LYS A 111 30.26 -14.28 -10.06
N TYR A 112 29.59 -13.30 -9.46
CA TYR A 112 28.42 -13.45 -8.58
C TYR A 112 27.22 -12.64 -9.08
N GLY A 113 27.18 -12.29 -10.38
CA GLY A 113 26.26 -11.31 -10.96
C GLY A 113 24.78 -11.50 -10.60
N ASP A 114 24.27 -12.73 -10.67
CA ASP A 114 22.87 -13.05 -10.32
C ASP A 114 22.57 -12.83 -8.82
N TYR A 115 23.56 -13.09 -7.95
CA TYR A 115 23.42 -12.99 -6.50
C TYR A 115 23.62 -11.55 -5.98
N LEU A 116 24.45 -10.75 -6.66
CA LEU A 116 24.59 -9.33 -6.34
C LEU A 116 23.40 -8.51 -6.82
N SER A 117 22.74 -8.93 -7.92
CA SER A 117 21.42 -8.39 -8.30
C SER A 117 20.38 -8.67 -7.21
N TYR A 118 20.39 -9.86 -6.61
CA TYR A 118 19.55 -10.21 -5.46
C TYR A 118 19.84 -9.35 -4.21
N ILE A 119 21.11 -9.10 -3.88
CA ILE A 119 21.47 -8.20 -2.77
C ILE A 119 21.09 -6.75 -3.07
N HIS A 120 21.27 -6.29 -4.31
CA HIS A 120 20.86 -4.96 -4.77
C HIS A 120 19.34 -4.76 -4.65
N GLN A 121 18.55 -5.75 -5.05
CA GLN A 121 17.09 -5.77 -4.86
C GLN A 121 16.72 -5.77 -3.38
N LYS A 122 17.42 -6.56 -2.54
CA LYS A 122 17.21 -6.58 -1.08
C LYS A 122 17.46 -5.23 -0.40
N VAL A 123 18.39 -4.43 -0.95
CA VAL A 123 18.83 -3.15 -0.38
C VAL A 123 18.00 -1.97 -0.89
N LEU A 124 17.43 -2.03 -2.10
CA LEU A 124 16.64 -0.93 -2.69
C LEU A 124 15.13 -1.13 -2.60
N ASN A 125 14.64 -2.36 -2.67
CA ASN A 125 13.23 -2.70 -2.91
C ASN A 125 12.63 -3.61 -1.82
N GLY A 126 13.28 -3.72 -0.65
CA GLY A 126 12.82 -4.62 0.42
C GLY A 126 13.17 -6.10 0.20
N GLU A 127 12.56 -7.00 0.97
CA GLU A 127 12.82 -8.44 0.89
C GLU A 127 12.27 -9.04 -0.41
N VAL A 128 13.12 -9.71 -1.21
CA VAL A 128 12.67 -10.49 -2.37
C VAL A 128 12.07 -11.81 -1.89
N LEU A 129 10.74 -11.90 -1.92
CA LEU A 129 9.98 -13.08 -1.51
C LEU A 129 10.05 -14.18 -2.58
N SER A 130 10.01 -13.82 -3.87
CA SER A 130 10.06 -14.76 -4.99
C SER A 130 10.46 -14.09 -6.29
N ALA A 131 11.11 -14.83 -7.18
CA ALA A 131 11.56 -14.35 -8.49
C ALA A 131 11.11 -15.31 -9.59
N PHE A 132 10.66 -14.75 -10.72
CA PHE A 132 10.12 -15.48 -11.86
C PHE A 132 10.73 -15.02 -13.17
N ASN A 133 11.01 -15.99 -14.05
CA ASN A 133 11.28 -15.73 -15.45
C ASN A 133 9.96 -15.69 -16.23
N VAL A 134 9.78 -14.70 -17.10
CA VAL A 134 8.62 -14.60 -17.97
C VAL A 134 8.96 -15.21 -19.32
N VAL A 135 8.34 -16.36 -19.63
CA VAL A 135 8.54 -17.10 -20.88
C VAL A 135 7.22 -17.15 -21.64
N LYS A 136 7.19 -16.54 -22.83
CA LYS A 136 5.98 -16.44 -23.68
C LYS A 136 4.77 -15.85 -22.92
N GLY A 137 5.02 -14.91 -22.01
CA GLY A 137 3.98 -14.26 -21.20
C GLY A 137 3.44 -15.08 -20.03
N ASN A 138 4.12 -16.17 -19.65
CA ASN A 138 3.81 -16.95 -18.45
C ASN A 138 5.01 -16.92 -17.50
N ILE A 139 4.76 -16.90 -16.20
CA ILE A 139 5.83 -16.91 -15.19
C ILE A 139 6.32 -18.33 -14.91
N VAL A 140 7.62 -18.47 -14.71
CA VAL A 140 8.31 -19.72 -14.37
C VAL A 140 9.25 -19.43 -13.21
N VAL A 141 9.13 -20.17 -12.10
CA VAL A 141 9.93 -19.94 -10.88
C VAL A 141 11.43 -19.93 -11.21
N ASN A 142 12.11 -18.87 -10.80
CA ASN A 142 13.56 -18.76 -10.89
C ASN A 142 14.22 -19.31 -9.61
N LYS A 143 14.67 -20.57 -9.67
CA LYS A 143 15.29 -21.28 -8.55
C LYS A 143 16.68 -20.77 -8.14
N HIS A 144 17.31 -19.91 -8.94
CA HIS A 144 18.65 -19.40 -8.65
C HIS A 144 18.66 -18.15 -7.76
N ILE A 145 17.53 -17.47 -7.62
CA ILE A 145 17.39 -16.19 -6.90
C ILE A 145 16.67 -16.38 -5.55
N THR A 146 16.05 -17.54 -5.31
CA THR A 146 15.23 -17.82 -4.13
C THR A 146 15.97 -18.69 -3.09
N ASN A 147 16.13 -18.21 -1.85
CA ASN A 147 16.69 -19.00 -0.73
C ASN A 147 15.64 -19.92 -0.06
N LYS A 148 14.35 -19.76 -0.39
CA LYS A 148 13.23 -20.60 0.03
C LYS A 148 12.33 -20.86 -1.19
N ASN A 149 11.96 -22.11 -1.44
CA ASN A 149 10.90 -22.39 -2.39
C ASN A 149 9.61 -21.76 -1.84
N PRO A 150 8.94 -20.84 -2.56
CA PRO A 150 7.63 -20.37 -2.13
C PRO A 150 6.68 -21.57 -2.00
N SER A 151 5.83 -21.56 -0.98
CA SER A 151 4.74 -22.54 -0.86
C SER A 151 3.88 -22.52 -2.13
N GLU A 152 3.22 -23.63 -2.44
CA GLU A 152 2.34 -23.74 -3.61
C GLU A 152 1.24 -22.65 -3.60
N ASN A 153 0.79 -22.25 -2.41
CA ASN A 153 -0.17 -21.16 -2.18
C ASN A 153 0.40 -19.78 -2.56
N ASN A 154 1.66 -19.49 -2.22
CA ASN A 154 2.31 -18.24 -2.61
C ASN A 154 2.46 -18.16 -4.14
N ILE A 155 2.83 -19.25 -4.82
CA ILE A 155 2.97 -19.27 -6.28
C ILE A 155 1.64 -18.90 -6.97
N LYS A 156 0.51 -19.45 -6.52
CA LYS A 156 -0.81 -19.14 -7.09
C LYS A 156 -1.19 -17.66 -6.92
N SER A 157 -0.91 -17.05 -5.76
CA SER A 157 -1.12 -15.61 -5.55
C SER A 157 -0.28 -14.73 -6.49
N TYR A 158 0.94 -15.18 -6.82
CA TYR A 158 1.84 -14.48 -7.73
C TYR A 158 1.43 -14.64 -9.19
N GLU A 159 0.84 -15.79 -9.55
CA GLU A 159 0.21 -16.01 -10.84
C GLU A 159 -1.00 -15.09 -11.06
N LEU A 160 -1.77 -14.79 -10.00
CA LEU A 160 -2.90 -13.84 -10.05
C LEU A 160 -2.44 -12.41 -10.32
N LEU A 161 -1.43 -11.94 -9.57
CA LEU A 161 -0.78 -10.64 -9.81
C LEU A 161 -0.27 -10.55 -11.26
N TRP A 162 0.44 -11.59 -11.72
CA TRP A 162 0.93 -11.64 -13.09
C TRP A 162 -0.18 -11.64 -14.14
N LYS A 163 -1.28 -12.37 -13.89
CA LYS A 163 -2.45 -12.40 -14.78
C LYS A 163 -3.08 -11.02 -14.90
N ARG A 164 -3.20 -10.27 -13.80
CA ARG A 164 -3.71 -8.89 -13.81
C ARG A 164 -2.81 -7.96 -14.62
N ILE A 165 -1.50 -8.00 -14.38
CA ILE A 165 -0.49 -7.26 -15.16
C ILE A 165 -0.62 -7.57 -16.65
N LYS A 166 -0.69 -8.86 -17.00
CA LYS A 166 -0.84 -9.34 -18.38
C LYS A 166 -2.14 -8.88 -19.04
N ASN A 167 -3.21 -8.75 -18.27
CA ASN A 167 -4.49 -8.27 -18.77
C ASN A 167 -4.50 -6.77 -19.02
N ILE A 168 -3.78 -5.97 -18.22
CA ILE A 168 -3.73 -4.51 -18.37
C ILE A 168 -2.73 -4.10 -19.45
N ILE A 169 -1.50 -4.62 -19.38
CA ILE A 169 -0.41 -4.23 -20.28
C ILE A 169 -0.73 -4.64 -21.73
N PRO A 170 -0.57 -3.72 -22.71
CA PRO A 170 -0.77 -4.04 -24.13
C PRO A 170 0.00 -5.28 -24.58
N LYS A 171 -0.64 -6.14 -25.37
CA LYS A 171 -0.07 -7.46 -25.75
C LYS A 171 1.26 -7.35 -26.50
N SER A 172 1.48 -6.23 -27.19
CA SER A 172 2.72 -5.93 -27.91
C SER A 172 3.92 -5.61 -26.99
N TYR A 173 3.67 -5.34 -25.70
CA TYR A 173 4.69 -4.95 -24.73
C TYR A 173 4.93 -5.99 -23.63
N ILE A 174 3.99 -6.92 -23.38
CA ILE A 174 4.14 -7.93 -22.32
C ILE A 174 5.42 -8.77 -22.47
N GLY A 175 5.84 -9.05 -23.71
CA GLY A 175 7.06 -9.82 -24.00
C GLY A 175 8.37 -9.08 -23.71
N LYS A 176 8.32 -7.78 -23.36
CA LYS A 176 9.49 -7.01 -22.91
C LYS A 176 9.80 -7.25 -21.44
N ILE A 177 8.81 -7.63 -20.63
CA ILE A 177 9.02 -8.04 -19.24
C ILE A 177 9.53 -9.47 -19.27
N THR A 178 10.78 -9.66 -18.85
CA THR A 178 11.42 -10.99 -18.81
C THR A 178 11.63 -11.50 -17.39
N ASN A 179 11.61 -10.60 -16.41
CA ASN A 179 11.72 -10.93 -15.00
C ASN A 179 10.52 -10.33 -14.26
N PHE A 180 9.91 -11.12 -13.39
CA PHE A 180 8.84 -10.68 -12.50
C PHE A 180 9.19 -11.11 -11.08
N ASN A 181 9.32 -10.15 -10.17
CA ASN A 181 9.69 -10.42 -8.80
C ASN A 181 8.59 -9.97 -7.85
N ILE A 182 8.41 -10.77 -6.81
CA ILE A 182 7.58 -10.42 -5.66
C ILE A 182 8.52 -9.96 -4.57
N ILE A 183 8.31 -8.73 -4.14
CA ILE A 183 9.07 -8.07 -3.10
C ILE A 183 8.13 -7.79 -1.92
N THR A 184 8.72 -7.36 -0.80
CA THR A 184 7.99 -6.57 0.19
C THR A 184 8.92 -5.66 0.98
N ASP A 185 8.52 -4.41 1.18
CA ASP A 185 9.21 -3.47 2.09
C ASP A 185 8.43 -3.19 3.39
N GLY A 186 7.25 -3.79 3.55
CA GLY A 186 6.36 -3.61 4.71
C GLY A 186 4.95 -3.25 4.27
N LYS A 187 4.16 -2.62 5.15
CA LYS A 187 2.92 -1.92 4.75
C LYS A 187 3.29 -0.50 4.31
N ALA A 188 2.75 -0.06 3.17
CA ALA A 188 3.01 1.20 2.46
C ALA A 188 4.44 1.33 1.90
N ASN A 189 4.64 2.34 1.03
CA ASN A 189 5.85 2.70 0.26
C ASN A 189 5.80 2.26 -1.21
N ILE A 190 6.52 1.21 -1.61
CA ILE A 190 6.70 0.86 -3.03
C ILE A 190 5.74 -0.26 -3.42
N LEU A 191 4.61 0.11 -4.03
CA LEU A 191 3.67 -0.88 -4.56
C LEU A 191 4.24 -1.68 -5.76
N ALA A 192 4.97 -1.01 -6.65
CA ALA A 192 5.69 -1.67 -7.75
C ALA A 192 6.88 -0.82 -8.21
N SER A 193 7.79 -1.45 -8.95
CA SER A 193 8.86 -0.76 -9.67
C SER A 193 9.29 -1.53 -10.90
N VAL A 194 9.77 -0.82 -11.93
CA VAL A 194 10.31 -1.43 -13.15
C VAL A 194 11.75 -0.98 -13.42
N SER A 195 12.56 -1.88 -13.98
CA SER A 195 13.96 -1.59 -14.35
C SER A 195 14.37 -2.32 -15.62
N GLY A 196 15.16 -1.65 -16.46
CA GLY A 196 15.79 -2.27 -17.62
C GLY A 196 16.95 -3.16 -17.19
N ILE A 197 17.00 -4.41 -17.66
CA ILE A 197 18.01 -5.40 -17.25
C ILE A 197 19.00 -5.79 -18.35
N ASP A 198 18.88 -5.19 -19.53
CA ASP A 198 19.89 -5.28 -20.58
C ASP A 198 20.33 -3.90 -21.05
N THR A 199 21.55 -3.77 -21.58
CA THR A 199 22.19 -2.48 -21.91
C THR A 199 21.48 -1.65 -22.99
N ARG A 200 20.34 -2.12 -23.48
CA ARG A 200 19.50 -1.44 -24.47
C ARG A 200 18.03 -1.38 -24.03
N ASP A 201 17.69 -1.79 -22.81
CA ASP A 201 16.33 -1.80 -22.26
C ASP A 201 15.30 -2.44 -23.21
N LYS A 202 15.70 -3.56 -23.81
CA LYS A 202 14.81 -4.49 -24.51
C LYS A 202 14.16 -5.47 -23.55
N LYS A 203 14.79 -5.72 -22.41
CA LYS A 203 14.32 -6.61 -21.35
C LYS A 203 14.11 -5.83 -20.06
N TRP A 204 13.01 -6.12 -19.41
CA TRP A 204 12.55 -5.41 -18.23
C TRP A 204 12.29 -6.39 -17.09
N GLU A 205 12.62 -5.93 -15.89
CA GLU A 205 12.24 -6.53 -14.63
C GLU A 205 11.13 -5.70 -14.00
N LEU A 206 10.06 -6.36 -13.59
CA LEU A 206 8.96 -5.77 -12.84
C LEU A 206 8.92 -6.36 -11.44
N ASN A 207 9.01 -5.51 -10.43
CA ASN A 207 8.89 -5.89 -9.02
C ASN A 207 7.53 -5.40 -8.51
N VAL A 208 6.82 -6.23 -7.74
CA VAL A 208 5.54 -5.89 -7.12
C VAL A 208 5.57 -6.26 -5.65
N ASP A 209 5.21 -5.32 -4.79
CA ASP A 209 5.07 -5.59 -3.36
C ASP A 209 3.78 -6.35 -3.10
N LYS A 210 3.91 -7.55 -2.54
CA LYS A 210 2.77 -8.40 -2.17
C LYS A 210 1.88 -7.73 -1.13
N ILE A 211 2.48 -7.13 -0.09
CA ILE A 211 1.75 -6.58 1.06
C ILE A 211 0.96 -5.35 0.63
N ASP A 212 1.56 -4.48 -0.20
CA ASP A 212 0.87 -3.29 -0.69
C ASP A 212 -0.12 -3.58 -1.81
N ALA A 213 0.11 -4.62 -2.60
CA ALA A 213 -0.84 -5.04 -3.61
C ALA A 213 -2.12 -5.65 -3.02
N ILE A 214 -2.11 -6.03 -1.73
CA ILE A 214 -3.18 -6.77 -1.05
C ILE A 214 -3.71 -5.95 0.14
N ARG A 215 -4.98 -5.53 0.09
CA ARG A 215 -5.69 -4.87 1.20
C ARG A 215 -5.84 -5.78 2.42
N GLU A 216 -6.08 -5.17 3.58
CA GLU A 216 -6.64 -5.84 4.75
C GLU A 216 -7.85 -6.67 4.30
N HIS A 217 -7.86 -7.98 4.60
CA HIS A 217 -8.74 -9.05 4.05
C HIS A 217 -8.26 -9.84 2.81
N GLY A 218 -7.04 -9.64 2.30
CA GLY A 218 -6.46 -10.55 1.29
C GLY A 218 -6.83 -10.25 -0.17
N LEU A 219 -7.36 -9.06 -0.46
CA LEU A 219 -7.88 -8.66 -1.78
C LEU A 219 -6.98 -7.64 -2.47
N LEU A 220 -6.89 -7.65 -3.80
CA LEU A 220 -6.07 -6.66 -4.52
C LEU A 220 -6.61 -5.22 -4.41
N ASP A 221 -5.76 -4.21 -4.17
CA ASP A 221 -6.18 -2.81 -4.34
C ASP A 221 -6.27 -2.46 -5.82
N ASN A 222 -7.40 -2.75 -6.43
CA ASN A 222 -7.52 -2.69 -7.87
C ASN A 222 -7.42 -1.28 -8.47
N ASN A 223 -7.77 -0.22 -7.75
CA ASN A 223 -7.64 1.14 -8.30
C ASN A 223 -6.19 1.63 -8.23
N GLU A 224 -5.52 1.36 -7.11
CA GLU A 224 -4.13 1.75 -6.91
C GLU A 224 -3.17 0.86 -7.71
N LEU A 225 -3.37 -0.46 -7.69
CA LEU A 225 -2.61 -1.43 -8.47
C LEU A 225 -2.79 -1.22 -9.97
N ASN A 226 -4.02 -1.00 -10.47
CA ASN A 226 -4.21 -0.72 -11.90
C ASN A 226 -3.49 0.58 -12.31
N SER A 227 -3.56 1.63 -11.47
CA SER A 227 -2.86 2.90 -11.74
C SER A 227 -1.35 2.71 -11.76
N THR A 228 -0.82 1.94 -10.82
CA THR A 228 0.60 1.62 -10.70
C THR A 228 1.09 0.75 -11.85
N ILE A 229 0.33 -0.25 -12.28
CA ILE A 229 0.68 -1.05 -13.46
C ILE A 229 0.75 -0.17 -14.73
N ILE A 230 -0.15 0.81 -14.86
CA ILE A 230 -0.12 1.77 -15.97
C ILE A 230 1.09 2.70 -15.87
N HIS A 231 1.44 3.13 -14.66
CA HIS A 231 2.64 3.94 -14.36
C HIS A 231 3.92 3.19 -14.74
N GLU A 232 4.10 1.96 -14.26
CA GLU A 232 5.26 1.12 -14.60
C GLU A 232 5.32 0.81 -16.11
N PHE A 233 4.17 0.60 -16.73
CA PHE A 233 4.10 0.46 -18.19
C PHE A 233 4.57 1.73 -18.91
N ALA A 234 4.31 2.92 -18.37
CA ALA A 234 4.76 4.18 -18.96
C ALA A 234 6.29 4.29 -18.95
N HIS A 235 6.99 3.80 -17.93
CA HIS A 235 8.44 3.67 -17.94
C HIS A 235 8.91 2.72 -19.06
N ILE A 236 8.32 1.52 -19.17
CA ILE A 236 8.62 0.59 -20.28
C ILE A 236 8.39 1.24 -21.65
N LEU A 237 7.34 2.05 -21.79
CA LEU A 237 7.01 2.75 -23.03
C LEU A 237 8.03 3.85 -23.36
N THR A 238 8.44 4.64 -22.37
CA THR A 238 9.21 5.88 -22.56
C THR A 238 10.72 5.71 -22.44
N LEU A 239 11.19 4.57 -21.91
CA LEU A 239 12.61 4.29 -21.69
C LEU A 239 13.13 3.07 -22.46
N ASN A 240 12.31 2.36 -23.24
CA ASN A 240 12.80 1.21 -24.01
C ASN A 240 13.80 1.60 -25.13
N SER A 241 14.43 0.58 -25.73
CA SER A 241 15.38 0.70 -26.85
C SER A 241 15.00 1.63 -28.03
N SER A 242 13.72 1.93 -28.26
CA SER A 242 13.29 2.88 -29.29
C SER A 242 13.41 4.35 -28.85
N GLN A 243 13.48 4.60 -27.54
CA GLN A 243 13.44 5.91 -26.90
C GLN A 243 14.82 6.40 -26.44
N ILE A 244 15.71 5.48 -26.09
CA ILE A 244 17.04 5.78 -25.56
C ILE A 244 18.15 5.19 -26.43
N GLU A 245 19.38 5.67 -26.25
CA GLU A 245 20.57 5.25 -27.03
C GLU A 245 21.34 4.09 -26.39
N GLY A 246 21.12 3.82 -25.10
CA GLY A 246 21.87 2.85 -24.29
C GLY A 246 23.23 3.36 -23.79
N VAL A 247 23.55 4.63 -24.06
CA VAL A 247 24.80 5.30 -23.66
C VAL A 247 24.53 6.77 -23.36
N ILE A 248 25.27 7.33 -22.39
CA ILE A 248 25.27 8.77 -22.10
C ILE A 248 26.15 9.50 -23.13
N LYS A 249 25.64 10.61 -23.67
CA LYS A 249 26.26 11.48 -24.66
C LYS A 249 26.27 12.93 -24.11
N PRO A 250 27.26 13.29 -23.28
CA PRO A 250 27.31 14.57 -22.53
C PRO A 250 27.24 15.85 -23.36
N GLU A 251 27.51 15.77 -24.67
CA GLU A 251 27.49 16.91 -25.60
C GLU A 251 26.17 16.97 -26.41
N SER A 252 25.17 16.16 -26.05
CA SER A 252 23.87 16.14 -26.73
C SER A 252 22.93 17.20 -26.16
N ASP A 253 22.16 17.85 -27.05
CA ASP A 253 21.03 18.70 -26.64
C ASP A 253 19.83 17.90 -26.08
N ASN A 254 19.87 16.57 -26.16
CA ASN A 254 18.81 15.68 -25.70
C ASN A 254 18.88 15.45 -24.19
N TYR A 255 17.74 15.06 -23.61
CA TYR A 255 17.68 14.72 -22.19
C TYR A 255 18.57 13.52 -21.84
N GLU A 256 19.30 13.62 -20.73
CA GLU A 256 20.12 12.55 -20.17
C GLU A 256 19.43 11.96 -18.94
N THR A 257 19.15 10.66 -18.99
CA THR A 257 18.75 9.88 -17.81
C THR A 257 20.00 9.53 -17.00
N SER A 258 19.81 8.86 -15.86
CA SER A 258 20.93 8.35 -15.05
C SER A 258 21.81 7.31 -15.76
N THR A 259 21.32 6.67 -16.84
CA THR A 259 22.00 5.55 -17.51
C THR A 259 22.19 5.75 -19.01
N SER A 260 21.50 6.72 -19.62
CA SER A 260 21.41 6.82 -21.08
C SER A 260 20.99 8.21 -21.57
N THR A 261 21.39 8.57 -22.79
CA THR A 261 20.82 9.75 -23.46
C THR A 261 19.61 9.35 -24.29
N THR A 262 18.57 10.17 -24.20
CA THR A 262 17.36 10.02 -24.99
C THR A 262 17.61 10.28 -26.48
N LYS A 263 16.88 9.57 -27.34
CA LYS A 263 16.87 9.84 -28.78
C LYS A 263 16.11 11.14 -29.07
N GLU A 264 16.52 11.84 -30.11
CA GLU A 264 15.98 13.17 -30.44
C GLU A 264 14.45 13.19 -30.58
N ASN A 265 13.90 12.12 -31.16
CA ASN A 265 12.47 11.96 -31.43
C ASN A 265 11.74 11.07 -30.41
N SER A 266 12.36 10.76 -29.28
CA SER A 266 11.71 10.00 -28.20
C SER A 266 10.65 10.84 -27.48
N TYR A 267 9.67 10.16 -26.88
CA TYR A 267 8.63 10.78 -26.07
C TYR A 267 9.25 11.56 -24.90
N LEU A 268 10.16 10.94 -24.17
CA LEU A 268 10.83 11.56 -23.01
C LEU A 268 11.63 12.80 -23.41
N ASN A 269 12.38 12.77 -24.52
CA ASN A 269 13.11 13.95 -24.97
C ASN A 269 12.17 15.09 -25.38
N LYS A 270 11.15 14.80 -26.22
CA LYS A 270 10.20 15.84 -26.64
C LYS A 270 9.42 16.43 -25.46
N PHE A 271 9.10 15.60 -24.47
CA PHE A 271 8.47 16.02 -23.22
C PHE A 271 9.40 16.94 -22.41
N TYR A 272 10.67 16.54 -22.23
CA TYR A 272 11.69 17.35 -21.58
C TYR A 272 11.86 18.72 -22.24
N GLN A 273 12.09 18.76 -23.57
CA GLN A 273 12.31 19.99 -24.32
C GLN A 273 11.12 20.96 -24.19
N ARG A 274 9.90 20.44 -24.16
CA ARG A 274 8.67 21.25 -24.15
C ARG A 274 8.28 21.75 -22.76
N PHE A 275 8.44 20.92 -21.73
CA PHE A 275 7.87 21.19 -20.40
C PHE A 275 8.91 21.40 -19.31
N TRP A 276 10.10 20.81 -19.43
CA TRP A 276 11.09 20.79 -18.35
C TRP A 276 12.31 21.67 -18.59
N LYS A 277 12.77 21.84 -19.84
CA LYS A 277 14.01 22.56 -20.16
C LYS A 277 14.15 23.94 -19.49
N LYS A 278 13.03 24.64 -19.26
CA LYS A 278 13.02 25.97 -18.62
C LYS A 278 13.07 25.95 -17.09
N ILE A 279 12.70 24.83 -16.47
CA ILE A 279 12.66 24.65 -15.01
C ILE A 279 13.72 23.65 -14.53
N TYR A 280 14.47 23.03 -15.44
CA TYR A 280 15.39 21.95 -15.15
C TYR A 280 16.54 22.36 -14.22
N ASP A 281 17.16 23.52 -14.46
CA ASP A 281 18.27 23.99 -13.62
C ASP A 281 17.82 24.25 -12.17
N GLU A 282 16.62 24.82 -11.99
CA GLU A 282 16.03 25.05 -10.67
C GLU A 282 15.65 23.74 -9.98
N TRP A 283 15.08 22.79 -10.73
CA TRP A 283 14.80 21.45 -10.23
C TRP A 283 16.08 20.72 -9.80
N LYS A 284 17.14 20.83 -10.61
CA LYS A 284 18.43 20.19 -10.37
C LYS A 284 19.06 20.75 -9.11
N GLU A 285 19.06 22.07 -8.94
CA GLU A 285 19.52 22.72 -7.71
C GLU A 285 18.72 22.25 -6.49
N ALA A 286 17.39 22.18 -6.60
CA ALA A 286 16.54 21.70 -5.51
C ALA A 286 16.84 20.24 -5.16
N ASN A 287 17.02 19.37 -6.15
CA ASN A 287 17.22 17.94 -5.93
C ASN A 287 18.63 17.55 -5.50
N GLU A 288 19.67 18.17 -6.05
CA GLU A 288 21.07 17.91 -5.71
C GLU A 288 21.45 18.48 -4.34
N SER A 289 20.69 19.44 -3.82
CA SER A 289 20.92 20.01 -2.49
C SER A 289 20.67 19.04 -1.33
N GLY A 290 19.89 17.98 -1.54
CA GLY A 290 19.41 17.07 -0.47
C GLY A 290 18.41 17.72 0.50
N ASP A 291 18.08 19.00 0.32
CA ASP A 291 17.18 19.76 1.18
C ASP A 291 15.74 19.55 0.74
N SER A 292 14.95 18.89 1.59
CA SER A 292 13.55 18.60 1.25
C SER A 292 12.66 19.84 1.25
N GLU A 293 13.03 20.91 1.97
CA GLU A 293 12.27 22.17 1.91
C GLU A 293 12.42 22.81 0.53
N LYS A 294 13.61 22.72 -0.09
CA LYS A 294 13.83 23.17 -1.47
C LYS A 294 13.03 22.37 -2.49
N LYS A 295 12.91 21.05 -2.31
CA LYS A 295 12.07 20.18 -3.17
C LYS A 295 10.59 20.54 -3.05
N GLU A 296 10.11 20.71 -1.81
CA GLU A 296 8.73 21.12 -1.54
C GLU A 296 8.43 22.52 -2.12
N ASN A 297 9.37 23.46 -1.99
CA ASN A 297 9.24 24.80 -2.55
C ASN A 297 9.23 24.80 -4.09
N PHE A 298 10.06 23.95 -4.72
CA PHE A 298 10.04 23.76 -6.17
C PHE A 298 8.66 23.26 -6.63
N TYR A 299 8.12 22.23 -5.96
CA TYR A 299 6.79 21.71 -6.26
C TYR A 299 5.71 22.79 -6.08
N LYS A 300 5.65 23.48 -4.92
CA LYS A 300 4.66 24.54 -4.66
C LYS A 300 4.73 25.66 -5.70
N LYS A 301 5.92 26.07 -6.11
CA LYS A 301 6.12 27.10 -7.14
C LYS A 301 5.55 26.67 -8.50
N TYR A 302 5.68 25.39 -8.85
CA TYR A 302 5.30 24.84 -10.14
C TYR A 302 4.11 23.86 -10.08
N GLU A 303 3.29 23.92 -9.03
CA GLU A 303 2.22 22.96 -8.74
C GLU A 303 1.26 22.76 -9.93
N ASN A 304 0.92 23.85 -10.63
CA ASN A 304 0.04 23.82 -11.81
C ASN A 304 0.68 23.15 -13.05
N GLN A 305 1.95 22.74 -12.98
CA GLN A 305 2.66 22.00 -14.03
C GLN A 305 2.61 20.49 -13.82
N PHE A 306 2.38 20.00 -12.61
CA PHE A 306 2.46 18.57 -12.30
C PHE A 306 1.06 17.98 -12.02
N VAL A 307 0.88 16.70 -12.33
CA VAL A 307 -0.38 15.99 -12.07
C VAL A 307 -0.49 15.53 -10.61
N SER A 308 0.66 15.30 -9.96
CA SER A 308 0.81 14.94 -8.54
C SER A 308 2.06 15.61 -7.96
N GLU A 309 2.25 15.56 -6.64
CA GLU A 309 3.53 15.95 -6.01
C GLU A 309 4.66 15.00 -6.43
N TYR A 310 4.36 13.71 -6.50
CA TYR A 310 5.30 12.67 -6.92
C TYR A 310 5.85 12.90 -8.33
N ALA A 311 5.03 13.37 -9.27
CA ALA A 311 5.44 13.76 -10.61
C ALA A 311 6.53 14.86 -10.63
N SER A 312 6.75 15.62 -9.55
CA SER A 312 7.82 16.64 -9.51
C SER A 312 9.20 16.09 -9.12
N THR A 313 9.28 14.81 -8.74
CA THR A 313 10.51 14.17 -8.26
C THR A 313 11.58 14.13 -9.35
N ASN A 314 11.23 13.71 -10.56
CA ASN A 314 12.08 13.76 -11.75
C ASN A 314 11.21 13.73 -13.03
N ILE A 315 11.86 13.82 -14.20
CA ILE A 315 11.16 13.92 -15.49
C ILE A 315 10.54 12.57 -15.89
N GLU A 316 11.20 11.47 -15.52
CA GLU A 316 10.76 10.10 -15.77
C GLU A 316 9.46 9.77 -14.99
N GLU A 317 9.33 10.20 -13.74
CA GLU A 317 8.09 10.08 -12.97
C GLU A 317 7.00 11.01 -13.50
N ASP A 318 7.33 12.24 -13.89
CA ASP A 318 6.34 13.18 -14.44
C ASP A 318 5.68 12.65 -15.71
N ILE A 319 6.48 12.11 -16.63
CA ILE A 319 5.94 11.56 -17.87
C ILE A 319 5.13 10.29 -17.62
N ALA A 320 5.51 9.47 -16.63
CA ALA A 320 4.80 8.26 -16.25
C ALA A 320 3.44 8.56 -15.60
N GLU A 321 3.43 9.45 -14.59
CA GLU A 321 2.22 9.93 -13.93
C GLU A 321 1.28 10.63 -14.92
N THR A 322 1.82 11.46 -15.81
CA THR A 322 1.04 12.12 -16.86
C THR A 322 0.43 11.09 -17.82
N PHE A 323 1.16 10.02 -18.16
CA PHE A 323 0.64 8.95 -19.02
C PHE A 323 -0.51 8.20 -18.32
N THR A 324 -0.36 7.90 -17.03
CA THR A 324 -1.39 7.30 -16.20
C THR A 324 -2.67 8.13 -16.21
N GLU A 325 -2.56 9.45 -16.02
CA GLU A 325 -3.71 10.36 -16.10
C GLU A 325 -4.28 10.48 -17.52
N PHE A 326 -3.45 10.44 -18.56
CA PHE A 326 -3.90 10.38 -19.95
C PHE A 326 -4.74 9.12 -20.23
N VAL A 327 -4.37 7.98 -19.65
CA VAL A 327 -5.15 6.74 -19.75
C VAL A 327 -6.42 6.82 -18.93
N LYS A 328 -6.39 7.32 -17.69
CA LYS A 328 -7.54 7.31 -16.78
C LYS A 328 -8.60 8.38 -17.08
N GLN A 329 -8.19 9.59 -17.45
CA GLN A 329 -9.09 10.73 -17.60
C GLN A 329 -9.60 10.94 -19.03
N ASP A 330 -10.77 11.59 -19.13
CA ASP A 330 -11.23 12.12 -20.41
C ASP A 330 -10.32 13.25 -20.91
N LYS A 331 -10.36 13.49 -22.22
CA LYS A 331 -9.50 14.50 -22.86
C LYS A 331 -9.72 15.88 -22.20
N PRO A 332 -8.71 16.47 -21.56
CA PRO A 332 -8.90 17.73 -20.84
C PRO A 332 -9.12 18.90 -21.82
N LYS A 333 -9.92 19.88 -21.38
CA LYS A 333 -10.16 21.16 -22.09
C LYS A 333 -9.32 22.31 -21.53
N GLY A 334 -8.61 22.07 -20.43
CA GLY A 334 -7.93 23.10 -19.66
C GLY A 334 -6.67 23.64 -20.32
N LYS A 335 -6.25 24.83 -19.88
CA LYS A 335 -5.08 25.56 -20.40
C LYS A 335 -3.85 25.43 -19.48
N LYS A 336 -3.94 24.73 -18.35
CA LYS A 336 -2.83 24.57 -17.40
C LYS A 336 -1.72 23.72 -18.03
N ILE A 337 -0.50 23.82 -17.50
CA ILE A 337 0.63 23.06 -18.06
C ILE A 337 0.42 21.56 -17.88
N LYS A 338 -0.11 21.11 -16.73
CA LYS A 338 -0.48 19.69 -16.54
C LYS A 338 -1.50 19.17 -17.58
N ASP A 339 -2.50 19.98 -17.95
CA ASP A 339 -3.46 19.62 -19.00
C ASP A 339 -2.76 19.49 -20.37
N LYS A 340 -1.81 20.40 -20.65
CA LYS A 340 -0.99 20.35 -21.88
C LYS A 340 -0.08 19.12 -21.93
N LYS A 341 0.45 18.68 -20.78
CA LYS A 341 1.21 17.43 -20.65
C LYS A 341 0.32 16.22 -20.93
N ILE A 342 -0.93 16.19 -20.46
CA ILE A 342 -1.88 15.12 -20.85
C ILE A 342 -2.19 15.19 -22.36
N LEU A 343 -2.38 16.40 -22.90
CA LEU A 343 -2.63 16.60 -24.34
C LEU A 343 -1.46 16.20 -25.24
N PHE A 344 -0.22 16.22 -24.74
CA PHE A 344 0.97 15.76 -25.46
C PHE A 344 0.81 14.34 -25.99
N PHE A 345 0.29 13.41 -25.19
CA PHE A 345 0.06 12.04 -25.63
C PHE A 345 -1.04 11.91 -26.69
N TYR A 346 -1.97 12.87 -26.81
CA TYR A 346 -2.93 12.87 -27.90
C TYR A 346 -2.31 13.25 -29.26
N GLU A 347 -1.09 13.77 -29.31
CA GLU A 347 -0.43 14.14 -30.57
C GLU A 347 0.06 12.90 -31.34
N TYR A 348 0.31 11.78 -30.65
CA TYR A 348 0.85 10.57 -31.25
C TYR A 348 -0.23 9.52 -31.51
N LYS A 349 -0.24 8.93 -32.72
CA LYS A 349 -1.23 7.90 -33.09
C LYS A 349 -1.07 6.62 -32.26
N GLU A 350 0.16 6.26 -31.93
CA GLU A 350 0.50 5.06 -31.17
C GLU A 350 -0.06 5.12 -29.74
N THR A 351 0.25 6.18 -29.00
CA THR A 351 -0.19 6.38 -27.60
C THR A 351 -1.71 6.43 -27.48
N ARG A 352 -2.41 7.04 -28.45
CA ARG A 352 -3.88 6.96 -28.53
C ARG A 352 -4.40 5.53 -28.69
N LYS A 353 -3.74 4.69 -29.51
CA LYS A 353 -4.11 3.27 -29.64
C LYS A 353 -3.85 2.51 -28.34
N LEU A 354 -2.69 2.72 -27.71
CA LEU A 354 -2.35 2.09 -26.43
C LEU A 354 -3.36 2.48 -25.36
N ARG A 355 -3.77 3.75 -25.28
CA ARG A 355 -4.83 4.22 -24.37
C ARG A 355 -6.14 3.48 -24.59
N GLU A 356 -6.61 3.37 -25.83
CA GLU A 356 -7.86 2.65 -26.10
C GLU A 356 -7.74 1.16 -25.79
N GLU A 357 -6.60 0.52 -26.09
CA GLU A 357 -6.34 -0.88 -25.73
C GLU A 357 -6.38 -1.08 -24.21
N ILE A 358 -5.65 -0.26 -23.45
CA ILE A 358 -5.63 -0.34 -21.97
C ILE A 358 -7.02 -0.07 -21.41
N ARG A 359 -7.77 0.90 -21.94
CA ARG A 359 -9.16 1.17 -21.50
C ARG A 359 -10.12 0.03 -21.81
N VAL A 360 -9.96 -0.62 -22.96
CA VAL A 360 -10.74 -1.82 -23.29
C VAL A 360 -10.37 -2.94 -22.32
N ASN A 361 -9.09 -3.18 -22.08
CA ASN A 361 -8.62 -4.17 -21.12
C ASN A 361 -9.21 -3.93 -19.72
N LEU A 362 -9.16 -2.69 -19.22
CA LEU A 362 -9.76 -2.30 -17.94
C LEU A 362 -11.28 -2.50 -17.92
N LYS A 363 -11.97 -2.21 -19.03
CA LYS A 363 -13.42 -2.45 -19.15
C LYS A 363 -13.78 -3.92 -19.24
N GLU A 364 -12.96 -4.75 -19.86
CA GLU A 364 -13.21 -6.21 -19.92
C GLU A 364 -12.97 -6.83 -18.53
N LEU A 365 -11.94 -6.38 -17.81
CA LEU A 365 -11.77 -6.69 -16.39
C LEU A 365 -13.04 -6.30 -15.60
N SER A 366 -13.62 -5.12 -15.88
CA SER A 366 -14.85 -4.68 -15.22
C SER A 366 -16.17 -5.30 -15.72
N LYS A 367 -16.19 -5.94 -16.89
CA LYS A 367 -17.39 -6.58 -17.47
C LYS A 367 -17.56 -8.01 -17.00
N ASN A 368 -16.46 -8.72 -16.78
CA ASN A 368 -16.49 -10.02 -16.11
C ASN A 368 -17.03 -9.90 -14.67
N GLN A 369 -17.01 -8.70 -14.09
CA GLN A 369 -17.59 -8.36 -12.77
C GLN A 369 -19.09 -8.02 -12.78
N ASN A 370 -19.71 -7.71 -13.93
CA ASN A 370 -21.04 -7.07 -14.02
C ASN A 370 -22.14 -7.92 -14.66
N LYS A 371 -21.95 -9.25 -14.79
CA LYS A 371 -22.86 -10.10 -15.60
C LYS A 371 -23.69 -11.12 -14.83
N GLU A 372 -23.76 -11.05 -13.51
CA GLU A 372 -24.69 -11.86 -12.73
C GLU A 372 -25.50 -10.97 -11.78
N LYS A 373 -26.61 -11.53 -11.29
CA LYS A 373 -27.59 -10.95 -10.35
C LYS A 373 -26.88 -10.19 -9.20
N GLU A 374 -27.54 -9.22 -8.53
CA GLU A 374 -27.02 -8.69 -7.25
C GLU A 374 -26.73 -9.89 -6.33
N ILE A 375 -25.45 -10.08 -6.02
CA ILE A 375 -24.89 -11.22 -5.28
C ILE A 375 -24.10 -10.59 -4.14
N ASN A 376 -24.67 -10.64 -2.95
CA ASN A 376 -24.22 -9.89 -1.77
C ASN A 376 -23.20 -10.68 -0.92
N ASP A 377 -23.10 -11.99 -1.16
CA ASP A 377 -22.13 -12.87 -0.54
C ASP A 377 -21.73 -14.05 -1.44
N LEU A 378 -20.67 -14.76 -1.04
CA LEU A 378 -20.10 -15.87 -1.78
C LEU A 378 -21.06 -17.07 -1.88
N GLY A 379 -21.93 -17.27 -0.89
CA GLY A 379 -22.95 -18.32 -0.90
C GLY A 379 -24.02 -18.06 -1.98
N GLU A 380 -24.48 -16.82 -2.12
CA GLU A 380 -25.40 -16.42 -3.19
C GLU A 380 -24.78 -16.63 -4.59
N PHE A 381 -23.48 -16.35 -4.74
CA PHE A 381 -22.74 -16.65 -5.97
C PHE A 381 -22.74 -18.16 -6.26
N ILE A 382 -22.43 -18.98 -5.25
CA ILE A 382 -22.35 -20.43 -5.40
C ILE A 382 -23.72 -21.02 -5.79
N GLU A 383 -24.82 -20.56 -5.19
CA GLU A 383 -26.18 -20.98 -5.57
C GLU A 383 -26.51 -20.56 -7.02
N SER A 384 -26.04 -19.38 -7.46
CA SER A 384 -26.17 -18.89 -8.84
C SER A 384 -25.58 -19.85 -9.88
N ILE A 385 -24.46 -20.49 -9.55
CA ILE A 385 -23.73 -21.40 -10.45
C ILE A 385 -24.07 -22.88 -10.25
N LYS A 386 -25.04 -23.21 -9.39
CA LYS A 386 -25.41 -24.60 -9.04
C LYS A 386 -25.65 -25.53 -10.22
N GLU A 387 -26.32 -25.05 -11.26
CA GLU A 387 -26.60 -25.80 -12.49
C GLU A 387 -25.36 -25.93 -13.41
N LYS A 388 -24.33 -25.12 -13.16
CA LYS A 388 -23.08 -25.06 -13.96
C LYS A 388 -21.93 -25.87 -13.35
N VAL A 389 -22.04 -26.28 -12.08
CA VAL A 389 -21.01 -27.06 -11.35
C VAL A 389 -21.50 -28.48 -11.03
N SER A 390 -20.57 -29.41 -10.80
CA SER A 390 -20.95 -30.76 -10.38
C SER A 390 -21.58 -30.78 -8.99
N SER A 391 -22.50 -31.71 -8.72
CA SER A 391 -23.17 -31.79 -7.39
C SER A 391 -22.20 -32.06 -6.22
N LYS A 392 -21.03 -32.64 -6.50
CA LYS A 392 -19.96 -32.83 -5.51
C LYS A 392 -19.28 -31.51 -5.18
N ASP A 393 -18.90 -30.78 -6.22
CA ASP A 393 -18.21 -29.49 -6.10
C ASP A 393 -19.12 -28.42 -5.50
N TYR A 394 -20.41 -28.41 -5.88
CA TYR A 394 -21.42 -27.55 -5.27
C TYR A 394 -21.48 -27.69 -3.74
N LYS A 395 -21.57 -28.93 -3.24
CA LYS A 395 -21.64 -29.20 -1.80
C LYS A 395 -20.37 -28.78 -1.07
N GLU A 396 -19.22 -28.98 -1.70
CA GLU A 396 -17.94 -28.56 -1.13
C GLU A 396 -17.82 -27.03 -1.13
N LEU A 397 -18.23 -26.35 -2.20
CA LEU A 397 -18.26 -24.88 -2.27
C LEU A 397 -19.11 -24.27 -1.16
N ILE A 398 -20.36 -24.74 -0.98
CA ILE A 398 -21.24 -24.24 0.10
C ILE A 398 -20.61 -24.44 1.48
N LYS A 399 -20.08 -25.64 1.74
CA LYS A 399 -19.42 -25.94 3.01
C LYS A 399 -18.22 -25.01 3.25
N ARG A 400 -17.39 -24.79 2.23
CA ARG A 400 -16.21 -23.94 2.35
C ARG A 400 -16.57 -22.47 2.44
N SER A 401 -17.61 -21.98 1.76
CA SER A 401 -18.05 -20.59 1.93
C SER A 401 -18.51 -20.31 3.35
N GLU A 402 -19.21 -21.26 4.00
CA GLU A 402 -19.58 -21.14 5.42
C GLU A 402 -18.34 -21.16 6.33
N GLU A 403 -17.37 -22.06 6.08
CA GLU A 403 -16.10 -22.09 6.81
C GLU A 403 -15.32 -20.76 6.65
N MET A 404 -15.35 -20.14 5.47
CA MET A 404 -14.67 -18.87 5.19
C MET A 404 -15.32 -17.73 5.97
N LYS A 405 -16.66 -17.66 5.97
CA LYS A 405 -17.42 -16.65 6.72
C LYS A 405 -17.12 -16.74 8.21
N LEU A 406 -17.14 -17.96 8.78
CA LEU A 406 -16.83 -18.18 10.20
C LEU A 406 -15.38 -17.86 10.56
N ALA A 407 -14.44 -18.03 9.64
CA ALA A 407 -13.04 -17.66 9.85
C ALA A 407 -12.84 -16.13 9.79
N GLN A 408 -13.56 -15.45 8.89
CA GLN A 408 -13.58 -13.98 8.81
C GLN A 408 -14.17 -13.35 10.08
N GLU A 409 -15.28 -13.87 10.60
CA GLU A 409 -15.89 -13.40 11.86
C GLU A 409 -14.99 -13.55 13.10
N LYS A 410 -13.93 -14.37 12.99
CA LYS A 410 -12.98 -14.67 14.07
C LYS A 410 -11.60 -14.06 13.85
N ASP A 411 -11.42 -13.27 12.79
CA ASP A 411 -10.13 -12.73 12.36
C ASP A 411 -9.03 -13.81 12.18
N ASP A 412 -9.42 -15.04 11.83
CA ASP A 412 -8.50 -16.16 11.60
C ASP A 412 -8.00 -16.14 10.16
N TYR A 413 -7.08 -15.23 9.87
CA TYR A 413 -6.54 -14.99 8.52
C TYR A 413 -5.90 -16.22 7.88
N ASP A 414 -5.23 -17.07 8.67
CA ASP A 414 -4.62 -18.30 8.16
C ASP A 414 -5.71 -19.27 7.69
N LYS A 415 -6.79 -19.39 8.46
CA LYS A 415 -7.93 -20.23 8.08
C LYS A 415 -8.71 -19.66 6.90
N VAL A 416 -8.91 -18.35 6.85
CA VAL A 416 -9.52 -17.67 5.70
C VAL A 416 -8.74 -18.00 4.43
N ASN A 417 -7.41 -17.88 4.45
CA ASN A 417 -6.56 -18.21 3.32
C ASN A 417 -6.66 -19.70 2.91
N ASP A 418 -6.61 -20.61 3.88
CA ASP A 418 -6.73 -22.06 3.64
C ASP A 418 -8.06 -22.45 2.98
N VAL A 419 -9.15 -21.80 3.40
CA VAL A 419 -10.49 -22.06 2.88
C VAL A 419 -10.68 -21.37 1.52
N TYR A 420 -10.21 -20.13 1.39
CA TYR A 420 -10.18 -19.38 0.14
C TYR A 420 -9.55 -20.22 -0.98
N ILE A 421 -8.39 -20.82 -0.74
CA ILE A 421 -7.68 -21.63 -1.76
C ILE A 421 -8.54 -22.80 -2.22
N LYS A 422 -9.23 -23.48 -1.30
CA LYS A 422 -10.08 -24.64 -1.63
C LYS A 422 -11.28 -24.23 -2.46
N ILE A 423 -11.89 -23.09 -2.15
CA ILE A 423 -13.01 -22.55 -2.93
C ILE A 423 -12.51 -22.18 -4.34
N ASP A 424 -11.42 -21.44 -4.43
CA ASP A 424 -10.87 -20.98 -5.70
C ASP A 424 -10.45 -22.15 -6.59
N GLU A 425 -9.81 -23.20 -6.05
CA GLU A 425 -9.48 -24.43 -6.78
C GLU A 425 -10.70 -25.14 -7.38
N ILE A 426 -11.85 -25.06 -6.70
CA ILE A 426 -13.09 -25.62 -7.22
C ILE A 426 -13.66 -24.71 -8.30
N LEU A 427 -13.73 -23.40 -8.06
CA LEU A 427 -14.27 -22.42 -8.99
C LEU A 427 -13.48 -22.34 -10.31
N GLN A 428 -12.16 -22.42 -10.25
CA GLN A 428 -11.29 -22.40 -11.43
C GLN A 428 -11.57 -23.55 -12.41
N ARG A 429 -12.07 -24.71 -11.93
CA ARG A 429 -12.48 -25.82 -12.82
C ARG A 429 -13.63 -25.46 -13.75
N TYR A 430 -14.36 -24.41 -13.42
CA TYR A 430 -15.54 -23.92 -14.13
C TYR A 430 -15.35 -22.51 -14.67
N ASP A 431 -14.09 -22.09 -14.85
CA ASP A 431 -13.70 -20.77 -15.36
C ASP A 431 -14.17 -19.58 -14.49
N TYR A 432 -14.43 -19.84 -13.19
CA TYR A 432 -14.70 -18.80 -12.20
C TYR A 432 -13.45 -18.50 -11.37
N ILE A 433 -13.30 -17.23 -10.97
CA ILE A 433 -12.12 -16.75 -10.23
C ILE A 433 -12.62 -16.14 -8.92
N LEU A 434 -12.23 -16.71 -7.78
CA LEU A 434 -12.76 -16.30 -6.48
C LEU A 434 -12.46 -14.82 -6.19
N ASP A 435 -11.28 -14.33 -6.54
CA ASP A 435 -10.93 -12.91 -6.41
C ASP A 435 -11.88 -11.99 -7.18
N GLU A 436 -12.21 -12.31 -8.44
CA GLU A 436 -13.12 -11.49 -9.25
C GLU A 436 -14.55 -11.53 -8.68
N ILE A 437 -14.94 -12.66 -8.09
CA ILE A 437 -16.24 -12.84 -7.42
C ILE A 437 -16.29 -12.05 -6.12
N LEU A 438 -15.29 -12.19 -5.24
CA LEU A 438 -15.21 -11.45 -3.98
C LEU A 438 -15.04 -9.96 -4.22
N GLU A 439 -14.34 -9.56 -5.29
CA GLU A 439 -14.27 -8.18 -5.76
C GLU A 439 -15.65 -7.67 -6.20
N SER A 440 -16.40 -8.46 -7.00
CA SER A 440 -17.76 -8.08 -7.42
C SER A 440 -18.72 -7.96 -6.23
N ILE A 441 -18.60 -8.86 -5.26
CA ILE A 441 -19.37 -8.83 -4.01
C ILE A 441 -18.99 -7.57 -3.23
N ASN A 442 -17.70 -7.30 -3.01
CA ASN A 442 -17.24 -6.17 -2.21
C ASN A 442 -17.43 -4.79 -2.87
N GLU A 443 -17.41 -4.69 -4.20
CA GLU A 443 -17.81 -3.47 -4.90
C GLU A 443 -19.33 -3.22 -4.79
N GLN A 444 -20.14 -4.28 -4.74
CA GLN A 444 -21.57 -4.18 -4.39
C GLN A 444 -21.77 -3.84 -2.91
N ARG A 445 -20.87 -4.31 -2.02
CA ARG A 445 -20.86 -3.94 -0.59
C ARG A 445 -20.48 -2.49 -0.39
N TYR A 446 -19.44 -1.95 -1.01
CA TYR A 446 -19.01 -0.57 -0.77
C TYR A 446 -19.78 0.45 -1.60
N LEU A 447 -20.78 1.07 -0.96
CA LEU A 447 -21.78 1.88 -1.65
C LEU A 447 -21.37 3.34 -1.78
N ALA A 448 -20.76 3.93 -0.76
CA ALA A 448 -20.39 5.34 -0.81
C ALA A 448 -19.23 5.71 0.11
N SER A 449 -18.57 6.82 -0.20
CA SER A 449 -17.56 7.43 0.66
C SER A 449 -17.59 8.94 0.53
N PHE A 450 -17.49 9.61 1.66
CA PHE A 450 -17.54 11.06 1.78
C PHE A 450 -16.38 11.52 2.64
N ASN A 451 -15.68 12.56 2.18
CA ASN A 451 -14.79 13.31 3.06
C ASN A 451 -15.66 14.11 4.04
N VAL A 452 -15.21 14.20 5.28
CA VAL A 452 -15.82 15.00 6.32
C VAL A 452 -14.91 16.21 6.56
N ILE A 453 -15.45 17.41 6.32
CA ILE A 453 -14.70 18.67 6.47
C ILE A 453 -15.42 19.51 7.51
N SER A 454 -14.73 19.82 8.60
CA SER A 454 -15.30 20.58 9.74
C SER A 454 -16.59 19.95 10.28
N GLY A 455 -16.62 18.62 10.33
CA GLY A 455 -17.78 17.84 10.76
C GLY A 455 -18.88 17.69 9.73
N GLU A 456 -18.78 18.25 8.51
CA GLU A 456 -19.82 18.15 7.48
C GLU A 456 -19.40 17.28 6.30
N LEU A 457 -20.34 16.54 5.70
CA LEU A 457 -20.06 15.75 4.50
C LEU A 457 -19.77 16.68 3.30
N SER A 458 -18.58 16.52 2.71
CA SER A 458 -18.21 17.18 1.46
C SER A 458 -18.89 16.48 0.28
N ILE A 459 -20.05 16.99 -0.13
CA ILE A 459 -20.83 16.48 -1.27
C ILE A 459 -20.88 17.55 -2.35
N ASN A 460 -20.44 17.22 -3.57
CA ASN A 460 -20.54 18.12 -4.72
C ASN A 460 -21.61 17.66 -5.73
N ASP A 461 -22.09 18.60 -6.55
CA ASP A 461 -23.13 18.34 -7.55
C ASP A 461 -22.68 17.33 -8.62
N GLU A 462 -21.37 17.15 -8.81
CA GLU A 462 -20.83 16.16 -9.74
C GLU A 462 -21.02 14.72 -9.22
N MET A 463 -20.87 14.48 -7.91
CA MET A 463 -21.14 13.19 -7.27
C MET A 463 -22.63 12.81 -7.35
N ILE A 464 -23.53 13.79 -7.16
CA ILE A 464 -24.99 13.60 -7.25
C ILE A 464 -25.44 13.26 -8.67
N ASN A 465 -24.73 13.76 -9.69
CA ASN A 465 -25.13 13.58 -11.08
C ASN A 465 -24.41 12.42 -11.80
N LYS A 466 -23.29 11.92 -11.25
CA LYS A 466 -22.48 10.86 -11.89
C LYS A 466 -22.33 9.57 -11.09
N LYS A 467 -22.49 9.59 -9.76
CA LYS A 467 -22.12 8.45 -8.90
C LYS A 467 -23.24 7.92 -8.00
N TYR A 468 -24.10 8.79 -7.46
CA TYR A 468 -25.14 8.40 -6.49
C TYR A 468 -26.50 9.04 -6.78
N SER A 469 -27.61 8.33 -6.50
CA SER A 469 -28.94 8.92 -6.61
C SER A 469 -29.17 10.01 -5.56
N LYS A 470 -30.01 11.01 -5.88
CA LYS A 470 -30.39 12.08 -4.92
C LYS A 470 -31.00 11.52 -3.63
N GLU A 471 -31.75 10.42 -3.74
CA GLU A 471 -32.39 9.77 -2.59
C GLU A 471 -31.36 9.09 -1.69
N ASN A 472 -30.38 8.36 -2.25
CA ASN A 472 -29.30 7.75 -1.46
C ASN A 472 -28.48 8.82 -0.73
N ILE A 473 -28.16 9.93 -1.39
CA ILE A 473 -27.44 11.05 -0.74
C ILE A 473 -28.24 11.62 0.44
N LYS A 474 -29.57 11.77 0.30
CA LYS A 474 -30.42 12.22 1.40
C LYS A 474 -30.39 11.23 2.57
N ARG A 475 -30.42 9.92 2.30
CA ARG A 475 -30.33 8.86 3.31
C ARG A 475 -28.99 8.88 4.03
N TYR A 476 -27.87 8.93 3.30
CA TYR A 476 -26.53 8.97 3.89
C TYR A 476 -26.29 10.24 4.70
N LYS A 477 -26.83 11.39 4.25
CA LYS A 477 -26.87 12.61 5.07
C LYS A 477 -27.63 12.37 6.37
N SER A 478 -28.79 11.71 6.35
CA SER A 478 -29.55 11.42 7.57
C SER A 478 -28.77 10.53 8.56
N LEU A 479 -28.03 9.54 8.06
CA LEU A 479 -27.14 8.71 8.88
C LEU A 479 -26.04 9.55 9.51
N TRP A 480 -25.36 10.38 8.71
CA TRP A 480 -24.32 11.27 9.22
C TRP A 480 -24.86 12.30 10.23
N GLU A 481 -26.01 12.91 9.97
CA GLU A 481 -26.67 13.80 10.93
C GLU A 481 -26.96 13.07 12.25
N ARG A 482 -27.36 11.80 12.20
CA ARG A 482 -27.58 11.01 13.42
C ARG A 482 -26.28 10.84 14.22
N ILE A 483 -25.18 10.47 13.55
CA ILE A 483 -23.85 10.32 14.15
C ILE A 483 -23.39 11.63 14.80
N LYS A 484 -23.42 12.73 14.05
CA LYS A 484 -23.07 14.08 14.53
C LYS A 484 -23.86 14.51 15.76
N ASN A 485 -25.13 14.15 15.80
CA ASN A 485 -26.01 14.53 16.89
C ASN A 485 -25.82 13.67 18.14
N ILE A 486 -25.10 12.55 18.08
CA ILE A 486 -24.82 11.66 19.23
C ILE A 486 -23.41 11.92 19.77
N ILE A 487 -22.40 11.84 18.91
CA ILE A 487 -20.98 11.91 19.29
C ILE A 487 -20.61 13.34 19.73
N PRO A 488 -19.80 13.53 20.79
CA PRO A 488 -19.33 14.85 21.20
C PRO A 488 -18.61 15.58 20.08
N LYS A 489 -18.85 16.90 19.96
CA LYS A 489 -18.34 17.71 18.83
C LYS A 489 -16.81 17.64 18.70
N SER A 490 -16.08 17.60 19.81
CA SER A 490 -14.61 17.51 19.83
C SER A 490 -14.06 16.22 19.22
N TYR A 491 -14.88 15.16 19.10
CA TYR A 491 -14.49 13.90 18.49
C TYR A 491 -15.03 13.74 17.06
N ILE A 492 -16.12 14.42 16.70
CA ILE A 492 -16.59 14.45 15.30
C ILE A 492 -15.50 14.97 14.36
N GLU A 493 -14.70 15.95 14.79
CA GLU A 493 -13.60 16.49 13.97
C GLU A 493 -12.47 15.48 13.70
N ARG A 494 -12.41 14.38 14.44
CA ARG A 494 -11.46 13.28 14.20
C ARG A 494 -11.95 12.33 13.11
N ILE A 495 -13.24 12.31 12.80
CA ILE A 495 -13.78 11.50 11.70
C ILE A 495 -13.63 12.30 10.42
N ILE A 496 -12.64 11.95 9.59
CA ILE A 496 -12.34 12.66 8.33
C ILE A 496 -12.95 11.98 7.10
N LYS A 497 -13.40 10.73 7.26
CA LYS A 497 -14.12 9.99 6.22
C LYS A 497 -15.35 9.30 6.80
N PHE A 498 -16.43 9.34 6.04
CA PHE A 498 -17.65 8.61 6.31
C PHE A 498 -17.96 7.71 5.12
N SER A 499 -18.06 6.41 5.34
CA SER A 499 -18.34 5.44 4.28
C SER A 499 -19.64 4.71 4.54
N ILE A 500 -20.25 4.24 3.45
CA ILE A 500 -21.44 3.41 3.48
C ILE A 500 -21.07 2.12 2.78
N ASP A 501 -21.32 1.02 3.45
CA ASP A 501 -21.27 -0.30 2.84
C ASP A 501 -22.55 -1.09 3.11
N THR A 502 -22.52 -2.37 2.76
CA THR A 502 -23.49 -3.35 3.22
C THR A 502 -22.91 -4.75 3.13
N ASP A 503 -23.09 -5.59 4.13
CA ASP A 503 -22.76 -7.02 4.09
C ASP A 503 -23.99 -7.93 3.93
N GLY A 504 -25.18 -7.32 3.82
CA GLY A 504 -26.47 -8.00 3.73
C GLY A 504 -27.38 -7.61 4.89
N GLN A 505 -28.35 -8.46 5.24
CA GLN A 505 -29.11 -8.29 6.48
C GLN A 505 -28.39 -9.00 7.62
N LYS A 506 -28.20 -8.28 8.73
CA LYS A 506 -27.67 -8.78 10.01
C LYS A 506 -26.24 -9.32 9.88
N ASN A 507 -25.21 -8.49 10.02
CA ASN A 507 -23.92 -8.90 10.57
C ASN A 507 -23.23 -7.69 11.24
N VAL A 508 -22.42 -6.92 10.49
CA VAL A 508 -21.67 -5.78 11.01
C VAL A 508 -22.39 -4.49 10.63
N MET A 509 -23.07 -3.87 11.60
CA MET A 509 -23.78 -2.61 11.34
C MET A 509 -22.82 -1.42 11.13
N ALA A 510 -21.65 -1.43 11.76
CA ALA A 510 -20.66 -0.37 11.66
C ALA A 510 -19.27 -0.86 12.05
N TYR A 511 -18.25 -0.11 11.65
CA TYR A 511 -16.89 -0.24 12.15
C TYR A 511 -16.12 1.08 11.97
N VAL A 512 -15.02 1.24 12.70
CA VAL A 512 -14.08 2.35 12.54
C VAL A 512 -12.68 1.88 12.17
N ASN A 513 -12.00 2.66 11.32
CA ASN A 513 -10.59 2.44 10.99
C ASN A 513 -9.80 3.74 11.14
N GLU A 514 -8.53 3.61 11.48
CA GLU A 514 -7.59 4.72 11.48
C GLU A 514 -7.28 5.16 10.04
N GLU A 515 -7.22 6.47 9.80
CA GLU A 515 -6.87 7.05 8.49
C GLU A 515 -5.46 7.65 8.47
N ASP A 516 -4.74 7.55 9.58
CA ASP A 516 -3.34 7.90 9.70
C ASP A 516 -2.61 6.96 10.68
N LEU A 517 -1.27 6.98 10.64
CA LEU A 517 -0.42 6.12 11.47
C LEU A 517 -0.33 6.57 12.94
N ASN A 518 -0.82 7.77 13.28
CA ASN A 518 -0.72 8.33 14.62
C ASN A 518 -2.04 8.19 15.40
N SER A 519 -3.04 7.51 14.83
CA SER A 519 -4.38 7.36 15.40
C SER A 519 -5.08 8.71 15.70
N GLU A 520 -4.81 9.74 14.90
CA GLU A 520 -5.41 11.08 15.07
C GLU A 520 -6.77 11.18 14.38
N THR A 521 -6.87 10.60 13.19
CA THR A 521 -7.99 10.68 12.27
C THR A 521 -8.56 9.31 11.93
N TRP A 522 -9.86 9.29 11.66
CA TRP A 522 -10.66 8.07 11.60
C TRP A 522 -11.62 8.09 10.41
N ARG A 523 -11.92 6.89 9.92
CA ARG A 523 -13.09 6.60 9.09
C ARG A 523 -14.13 5.91 9.96
N LEU A 524 -15.38 6.31 9.79
CA LEU A 524 -16.54 5.56 10.27
C LEU A 524 -17.30 5.01 9.07
N THR A 525 -17.60 3.71 9.09
CA THR A 525 -18.38 3.04 8.07
C THR A 525 -19.68 2.50 8.66
N ILE A 526 -20.79 2.58 7.90
CA ILE A 526 -22.12 2.11 8.30
C ILE A 526 -22.72 1.22 7.21
N ASP A 527 -23.24 0.07 7.61
CA ASP A 527 -24.10 -0.76 6.77
C ASP A 527 -25.47 -0.11 6.61
N LYS A 528 -25.84 0.24 5.37
CA LYS A 528 -27.14 0.87 5.09
C LYS A 528 -28.34 -0.04 5.40
N ILE A 529 -28.21 -1.36 5.23
CA ILE A 529 -29.32 -2.33 5.33
C ILE A 529 -29.65 -2.55 6.80
N ASP A 530 -28.64 -2.61 7.66
CA ASP A 530 -28.85 -2.79 9.09
C ASP A 530 -29.25 -1.46 9.77
N ALA A 531 -28.73 -0.33 9.29
CA ALA A 531 -29.07 0.98 9.84
C ALA A 531 -30.45 1.51 9.43
N ILE A 532 -31.08 0.96 8.37
CA ILE A 532 -32.35 1.43 7.81
C ILE A 532 -33.35 0.27 7.73
N LYS A 533 -34.49 0.41 8.41
CA LYS A 533 -35.58 -0.58 8.42
C LYS A 533 -36.27 -0.69 7.04
N GLU A 534 -37.05 -1.76 6.85
CA GLU A 534 -37.83 -2.00 5.63
C GLU A 534 -38.81 -0.86 5.28
N ASP A 535 -39.28 -0.10 6.28
CA ASP A 535 -40.15 1.08 6.10
C ASP A 535 -39.38 2.38 5.82
N GLU A 536 -38.09 2.25 5.49
CA GLU A 536 -37.13 3.33 5.21
C GLU A 536 -36.80 4.25 6.39
N GLN A 537 -37.23 3.92 7.61
CA GLN A 537 -36.85 4.65 8.82
C GLN A 537 -35.54 4.13 9.40
N LEU A 538 -34.77 5.01 10.05
CA LEU A 538 -33.56 4.60 10.77
C LEU A 538 -33.90 3.60 11.90
N ASN A 539 -33.08 2.57 12.04
CA ASN A 539 -33.12 1.66 13.18
C ASN A 539 -32.53 2.31 14.43
N ASN A 540 -33.18 3.37 14.90
CA ASN A 540 -32.64 4.29 15.91
C ASN A 540 -32.19 3.62 17.22
N GLU A 541 -32.80 2.52 17.65
CA GLU A 541 -32.40 1.85 18.89
C GLU A 541 -31.05 1.16 18.75
N GLU A 542 -30.92 0.33 17.72
CA GLU A 542 -29.70 -0.44 17.42
C GLU A 542 -28.59 0.48 16.91
N LEU A 543 -28.91 1.38 15.97
CA LEU A 543 -27.97 2.34 15.42
C LEU A 543 -27.36 3.26 16.50
N ASN A 544 -28.15 3.67 17.51
CA ASN A 544 -27.59 4.47 18.60
C ASN A 544 -26.62 3.68 19.47
N ASN A 545 -26.89 2.38 19.69
CA ASN A 545 -26.01 1.50 20.43
C ASN A 545 -24.68 1.36 19.67
N THR A 546 -24.77 1.01 18.38
CA THR A 546 -23.62 0.87 17.49
C THR A 546 -22.81 2.15 17.38
N ILE A 547 -23.43 3.33 17.21
CA ILE A 547 -22.69 4.61 17.16
C ILE A 547 -21.90 4.87 18.45
N VAL A 548 -22.46 4.53 19.61
CA VAL A 548 -21.76 4.70 20.89
C VAL A 548 -20.64 3.67 21.04
N HIS A 549 -20.83 2.46 20.55
CA HIS A 549 -19.82 1.40 20.49
C HIS A 549 -18.63 1.83 19.61
N GLU A 550 -18.88 2.23 18.36
CA GLU A 550 -17.83 2.71 17.45
C GLU A 550 -17.08 3.93 18.00
N PHE A 551 -17.81 4.83 18.63
CA PHE A 551 -17.20 5.96 19.32
C PHE A 551 -16.27 5.53 20.46
N ALA A 552 -16.55 4.41 21.14
CA ALA A 552 -15.69 3.89 22.19
C ALA A 552 -14.31 3.46 21.66
N HIS A 553 -14.25 2.89 20.45
CA HIS A 553 -12.96 2.61 19.80
C HIS A 553 -12.18 3.91 19.54
N ILE A 554 -12.82 4.92 18.93
CA ILE A 554 -12.18 6.24 18.71
C ILE A 554 -11.70 6.86 20.03
N LEU A 555 -12.49 6.74 21.11
CA LEU A 555 -12.14 7.26 22.43
C LEU A 555 -10.94 6.53 23.04
N THR A 556 -10.87 5.21 22.91
CA THR A 556 -9.91 4.35 23.62
C THR A 556 -8.65 4.03 22.83
N LEU A 557 -8.64 4.32 21.52
CA LEU A 557 -7.54 4.04 20.60
C LEU A 557 -6.95 5.28 19.91
N ASN A 558 -7.44 6.50 20.18
CA ASN A 558 -6.82 7.70 19.58
C ASN A 558 -5.39 7.97 20.07
N ASN A 559 -4.73 8.94 19.43
CA ASN A 559 -3.35 9.41 19.72
C ASN A 559 -3.03 9.79 21.18
N THR A 560 -4.03 10.01 22.04
CA THR A 560 -3.81 10.23 23.49
C THR A 560 -3.76 8.94 24.29
N GLN A 561 -4.19 7.81 23.71
CA GLN A 561 -4.33 6.50 24.34
C GLN A 561 -3.27 5.50 23.89
N VAL A 562 -2.82 5.59 22.63
CA VAL A 562 -1.85 4.66 22.03
C VAL A 562 -0.64 5.40 21.46
N GLU A 563 0.49 4.70 21.40
CA GLU A 563 1.70 5.10 20.65
C GLU A 563 1.72 4.39 19.29
N GLU A 564 2.37 5.01 18.30
CA GLU A 564 2.55 4.48 16.95
C GLU A 564 3.30 3.13 16.98
N GLY A 565 2.64 2.07 16.47
CA GLY A 565 3.23 0.74 16.25
C GLY A 565 3.32 -0.17 17.48
N ILE A 566 3.81 -1.39 17.23
CA ILE A 566 4.04 -2.41 18.26
C ILE A 566 5.45 -2.24 18.84
N ILE A 567 5.54 -2.02 20.15
CA ILE A 567 6.80 -1.94 20.88
C ILE A 567 7.08 -3.33 21.46
N GLU A 568 8.10 -4.02 20.94
CA GLU A 568 8.58 -5.29 21.48
C GLU A 568 8.94 -5.14 22.97
N ASP A 569 8.59 -6.14 23.78
CA ASP A 569 8.79 -6.18 25.24
C ASP A 569 8.13 -5.03 26.04
N SER A 570 7.10 -4.38 25.47
CA SER A 570 6.33 -3.38 26.20
C SER A 570 5.72 -3.96 27.49
N LYS A 571 5.76 -3.15 28.56
CA LYS A 571 5.05 -3.46 29.82
C LYS A 571 3.56 -3.16 29.74
N ASN A 572 3.14 -2.41 28.72
CA ASN A 572 1.75 -2.07 28.48
C ASN A 572 1.10 -3.07 27.53
N TYR A 573 -0.23 -3.02 27.48
CA TYR A 573 -0.98 -3.82 26.53
C TYR A 573 -0.67 -3.38 25.09
N CYS A 574 -0.38 -4.34 24.21
CA CYS A 574 -0.24 -4.14 22.77
C CYS A 574 -1.47 -4.72 22.08
N THR A 575 -2.09 -3.94 21.21
CA THR A 575 -3.04 -4.45 20.22
C THR A 575 -2.24 -5.05 19.05
N GLU A 576 -2.94 -5.49 18.00
CA GLU A 576 -2.31 -5.96 16.76
C GLU A 576 -1.62 -4.85 15.97
N THR A 577 -1.91 -3.58 16.27
CA THR A 577 -1.48 -2.43 15.47
C THR A 577 -0.79 -1.34 16.28
N ALA A 578 -1.00 -1.30 17.60
CA ALA A 578 -0.53 -0.20 18.44
C ALA A 578 -0.20 -0.63 19.88
N THR A 579 0.67 0.14 20.52
CA THR A 579 1.02 -0.06 21.93
C THR A 579 0.29 0.96 22.79
N THR A 580 -0.46 0.51 23.79
CA THR A 580 -1.18 1.42 24.68
C THR A 580 -0.22 2.22 25.58
N LYS A 581 -0.58 3.48 25.88
CA LYS A 581 0.13 4.31 26.86
C LYS A 581 -0.17 3.84 28.27
N ASP A 582 0.77 4.02 29.20
CA ASP A 582 0.67 3.60 30.61
C ASP A 582 -0.68 4.00 31.24
N ASN A 583 -1.07 5.26 31.00
CA ASN A 583 -2.24 5.87 31.62
C ASN A 583 -3.54 5.76 30.84
N SER A 584 -3.52 5.11 29.66
CA SER A 584 -4.68 4.96 28.79
C SER A 584 -5.79 4.12 29.41
N TYR A 585 -7.02 4.35 28.95
CA TYR A 585 -8.19 3.59 29.36
C TYR A 585 -8.00 2.10 29.08
N LEU A 586 -7.56 1.75 27.85
CA LEU A 586 -7.39 0.36 27.43
C LEU A 586 -6.30 -0.36 28.23
N ASN A 587 -5.13 0.27 28.47
CA ASN A 587 -4.08 -0.36 29.28
C ASN A 587 -4.56 -0.64 30.71
N LYS A 588 -5.22 0.34 31.34
CA LYS A 588 -5.73 0.19 32.71
C LYS A 588 -6.86 -0.85 32.79
N PHE A 589 -7.71 -0.89 31.77
CA PHE A 589 -8.78 -1.87 31.66
C PHE A 589 -8.24 -3.29 31.50
N TYR A 590 -7.28 -3.48 30.58
CA TYR A 590 -6.62 -4.76 30.37
C TYR A 590 -5.96 -5.28 31.65
N ASN A 591 -5.16 -4.43 32.31
CA ASN A 591 -4.45 -4.80 33.54
C ASN A 591 -5.41 -5.17 34.68
N LYS A 592 -6.57 -4.51 34.78
CA LYS A 592 -7.54 -4.73 35.85
C LYS A 592 -8.43 -5.95 35.60
N PHE A 593 -8.82 -6.22 34.36
CA PHE A 593 -9.87 -7.19 34.05
C PHE A 593 -9.45 -8.36 33.15
N TRP A 594 -8.44 -8.18 32.29
CA TRP A 594 -8.04 -9.18 31.29
C TRP A 594 -6.76 -9.94 31.63
N LYS A 595 -5.79 -9.31 32.28
CA LYS A 595 -4.48 -9.92 32.57
C LYS A 595 -4.56 -11.31 33.22
N GLY A 596 -5.56 -11.54 34.09
CA GLY A 596 -5.78 -12.83 34.75
C GLY A 596 -6.51 -13.90 33.93
N ILE A 597 -7.19 -13.52 32.84
CA ILE A 597 -7.95 -14.42 31.96
C ILE A 597 -7.34 -14.56 30.57
N ASN A 598 -6.41 -13.68 30.18
CA ASN A 598 -5.83 -13.58 28.84
C ASN A 598 -5.29 -14.93 28.34
N LYS A 599 -4.53 -15.66 29.18
CA LYS A 599 -3.99 -16.96 28.80
C LYS A 599 -5.08 -17.96 28.39
N LYS A 600 -6.16 -18.04 29.18
CA LYS A 600 -7.29 -18.94 28.90
C LYS A 600 -8.08 -18.49 27.68
N TRP A 601 -8.17 -17.19 27.46
CA TRP A 601 -8.79 -16.64 26.26
C TRP A 601 -7.98 -17.00 25.01
N THR A 602 -6.66 -16.80 25.03
CA THR A 602 -5.77 -17.20 23.92
C THR A 602 -5.85 -18.71 23.64
N GLU A 603 -5.85 -19.55 24.68
CA GLU A 603 -6.06 -21.00 24.53
C GLU A 603 -7.46 -21.33 23.93
N ALA A 604 -8.48 -20.50 24.19
CA ALA A 604 -9.83 -20.72 23.69
C ALA A 604 -10.01 -20.31 22.22
N GLN A 605 -9.13 -19.49 21.65
CA GLN A 605 -9.21 -19.06 20.26
C GLN A 605 -9.00 -20.22 19.26
N GLU A 606 -8.55 -21.39 19.71
CA GLU A 606 -8.34 -22.58 18.85
C GLU A 606 -9.63 -23.10 18.20
N SER A 607 -10.81 -22.83 18.77
CA SER A 607 -12.09 -23.22 18.17
C SER A 607 -13.29 -22.42 18.69
N GLU A 608 -14.36 -22.37 17.90
CA GLU A 608 -15.63 -21.73 18.31
C GLU A 608 -16.24 -22.38 19.55
N GLU A 609 -16.16 -23.71 19.65
CA GLU A 609 -16.62 -24.45 20.82
C GLU A 609 -15.84 -24.03 22.07
N SER A 610 -14.52 -23.87 21.95
CA SER A 610 -13.66 -23.40 23.04
C SER A 610 -13.96 -21.95 23.43
N MET A 611 -14.21 -21.06 22.46
CA MET A 611 -14.64 -19.68 22.74
C MET A 611 -16.00 -19.62 23.41
N ARG A 612 -16.96 -20.43 22.96
CA ARG A 612 -18.29 -20.54 23.59
C ARG A 612 -18.19 -21.08 25.01
N GLU A 613 -17.37 -22.10 25.23
CA GLU A 613 -17.09 -22.61 26.57
C GLU A 613 -16.41 -21.57 27.47
N PHE A 614 -15.45 -20.82 26.91
CA PHE A 614 -14.78 -19.74 27.61
C PHE A 614 -15.80 -18.68 28.05
N TYR A 615 -16.67 -18.24 27.14
CA TYR A 615 -17.74 -17.29 27.48
C TYR A 615 -18.67 -17.86 28.55
N GLU A 616 -19.20 -19.08 28.39
CA GLU A 616 -20.14 -19.65 29.37
C GLU A 616 -19.51 -19.82 30.76
N LYS A 617 -18.22 -20.21 30.83
CA LYS A 617 -17.47 -20.27 32.11
C LYS A 617 -17.22 -18.88 32.71
N ASN A 618 -17.12 -17.84 31.88
CA ASN A 618 -16.80 -16.47 32.29
C ASN A 618 -17.96 -15.49 32.07
N LYS A 619 -19.22 -15.95 32.00
CA LYS A 619 -20.39 -15.12 31.63
C LYS A 619 -20.59 -13.88 32.49
N LYS A 620 -20.14 -13.94 33.76
CA LYS A 620 -20.17 -12.81 34.71
C LYS A 620 -19.06 -11.78 34.50
N HIS A 621 -18.13 -12.03 33.58
CA HIS A 621 -17.04 -11.13 33.20
C HIS A 621 -17.43 -10.18 32.10
N PHE A 622 -18.29 -10.57 31.17
CA PHE A 622 -18.58 -9.80 29.96
C PHE A 622 -19.99 -9.20 30.01
N VAL A 623 -20.15 -8.01 29.45
CA VAL A 623 -21.45 -7.32 29.37
C VAL A 623 -22.37 -7.95 28.32
N THR A 624 -21.77 -8.51 27.27
CA THR A 624 -22.41 -9.27 26.19
C THR A 624 -21.54 -10.48 25.84
N GLU A 625 -22.05 -11.39 25.01
CA GLU A 625 -21.22 -12.47 24.44
C GLU A 625 -20.15 -11.92 23.49
N TYR A 626 -20.51 -10.89 22.70
CA TYR A 626 -19.60 -10.19 21.80
C TYR A 626 -18.42 -9.57 22.54
N ALA A 627 -18.63 -8.98 23.72
CA ALA A 627 -17.55 -8.48 24.58
C ALA A 627 -16.49 -9.54 24.98
N SER A 628 -16.73 -10.83 24.76
CA SER A 628 -15.74 -11.88 25.03
C SER A 628 -14.79 -12.18 23.87
N THR A 629 -15.03 -11.61 22.69
CA THR A 629 -14.23 -11.86 21.47
C THR A 629 -12.80 -11.37 21.64
N ASN A 630 -12.59 -10.15 22.15
CA ASN A 630 -11.28 -9.61 22.47
C ASN A 630 -11.38 -8.44 23.49
N THR A 631 -10.22 -7.90 23.91
CA THR A 631 -10.17 -6.79 24.90
C THR A 631 -10.72 -5.47 24.36
N LEU A 632 -10.59 -5.21 23.05
CA LEU A 632 -11.06 -3.99 22.40
C LEU A 632 -12.59 -3.96 22.36
N GLU A 633 -13.23 -5.07 22.00
CA GLU A 633 -14.69 -5.20 22.04
C GLU A 633 -15.24 -5.11 23.46
N ASP A 634 -14.57 -5.73 24.44
CA ASP A 634 -15.01 -5.69 25.82
C ASP A 634 -15.01 -4.27 26.41
N ILE A 635 -13.99 -3.47 26.11
CA ILE A 635 -13.95 -2.09 26.58
C ILE A 635 -14.99 -1.23 25.86
N ALA A 636 -15.22 -1.46 24.56
CA ALA A 636 -16.22 -0.75 23.77
C ALA A 636 -17.64 -1.04 24.28
N GLU A 637 -17.99 -2.32 24.44
CA GLU A 637 -19.27 -2.76 24.98
C GLU A 637 -19.48 -2.28 26.43
N SER A 638 -18.43 -2.33 27.26
CA SER A 638 -18.49 -1.82 28.64
C SER A 638 -18.70 -0.31 28.68
N PHE A 639 -18.09 0.45 27.76
CA PHE A 639 -18.30 1.88 27.62
C PHE A 639 -19.73 2.18 27.13
N THR A 640 -20.23 1.44 26.16
CA THR A 640 -21.59 1.59 25.65
C THR A 640 -22.63 1.34 26.74
N ALA A 641 -22.46 0.27 27.54
CA ALA A 641 -23.27 0.04 28.72
C ALA A 641 -23.15 1.17 29.76
N PHE A 642 -21.94 1.70 29.99
CA PHE A 642 -21.73 2.87 30.85
C PHE A 642 -22.51 4.10 30.38
N VAL A 643 -22.54 4.37 29.08
CA VAL A 643 -23.25 5.53 28.50
C VAL A 643 -24.76 5.33 28.52
N LEU A 644 -25.25 4.17 28.07
CA LEU A 644 -26.68 3.96 27.82
C LEU A 644 -27.45 3.53 29.06
N GLN A 645 -26.84 2.75 29.96
CA GLN A 645 -27.52 2.18 31.12
C GLN A 645 -27.40 3.06 32.38
N ASP A 646 -28.22 2.74 33.38
CA ASP A 646 -28.11 3.30 34.72
C ASP A 646 -26.89 2.73 35.45
N LYS A 647 -26.38 3.48 36.43
CA LYS A 647 -25.19 3.08 37.19
C LYS A 647 -25.44 1.75 37.93
N PRO A 648 -24.68 0.67 37.64
CA PRO A 648 -24.88 -0.62 38.28
C PRO A 648 -24.30 -0.66 39.71
N LYS A 649 -24.58 -1.75 40.44
CA LYS A 649 -24.15 -1.92 41.84
C LYS A 649 -22.75 -2.54 41.98
N GLY A 650 -22.20 -3.13 40.92
CA GLY A 650 -20.86 -3.74 40.94
C GLY A 650 -20.82 -5.18 41.45
N ARG A 651 -21.91 -5.95 41.29
CA ARG A 651 -22.07 -7.30 41.85
C ARG A 651 -21.23 -8.36 41.15
N ASN A 652 -20.99 -8.20 39.87
CA ASN A 652 -20.18 -9.10 39.04
C ASN A 652 -19.06 -8.31 38.34
N ILE A 653 -18.21 -8.99 37.57
CA ILE A 653 -17.06 -8.35 36.92
C ILE A 653 -17.53 -7.45 35.76
N SER A 654 -18.57 -7.82 35.01
CA SER A 654 -19.13 -6.97 33.95
C SER A 654 -19.68 -5.64 34.50
N GLU A 655 -20.41 -5.64 35.62
CA GLU A 655 -20.83 -4.40 36.29
C GLU A 655 -19.64 -3.58 36.80
N LYS A 656 -18.54 -4.21 37.22
CA LYS A 656 -17.31 -3.51 37.64
C LYS A 656 -16.57 -2.88 36.45
N LYS A 657 -16.64 -3.49 35.27
CA LYS A 657 -16.14 -2.90 34.01
C LYS A 657 -16.95 -1.67 33.61
N ILE A 658 -18.27 -1.67 33.81
CA ILE A 658 -19.09 -0.46 33.65
C ILE A 658 -18.70 0.61 34.68
N LEU A 659 -18.48 0.22 35.94
CA LEU A 659 -18.08 1.15 37.00
C LEU A 659 -16.69 1.76 36.80
N PHE A 660 -15.81 1.09 36.06
CA PHE A 660 -14.46 1.58 35.74
C PHE A 660 -14.47 3.00 35.16
N PHE A 661 -15.41 3.31 34.27
CA PHE A 661 -15.47 4.63 33.63
C PHE A 661 -15.92 5.75 34.60
N TYR A 662 -16.57 5.42 35.72
CA TYR A 662 -16.92 6.41 36.75
C TYR A 662 -15.71 6.88 37.57
N ASP A 663 -14.55 6.23 37.44
CA ASP A 663 -13.30 6.68 38.08
C ASP A 663 -12.63 7.83 37.30
N TYR A 664 -13.16 8.22 36.14
CA TYR A 664 -12.58 9.24 35.26
C TYR A 664 -13.57 10.38 34.98
N GLU A 665 -13.22 11.60 35.40
CA GLU A 665 -14.08 12.78 35.20
C GLU A 665 -14.39 13.07 33.73
N GLU A 666 -13.41 12.84 32.85
CA GLU A 666 -13.58 13.03 31.39
C GLU A 666 -14.62 12.07 30.83
N ALA A 667 -14.56 10.78 31.16
CA ALA A 667 -15.55 9.79 30.73
C ALA A 667 -16.97 10.14 31.23
N ILE A 668 -17.10 10.66 32.45
CA ILE A 668 -18.39 11.16 32.97
C ILE A 668 -18.91 12.36 32.16
N LYS A 669 -18.04 13.30 31.78
CA LYS A 669 -18.42 14.45 30.93
C LYS A 669 -18.92 13.97 29.56
N ILE A 670 -18.16 13.08 28.92
CA ILE A 670 -18.52 12.47 27.63
C ILE A 670 -19.87 11.75 27.74
N ARG A 671 -20.06 10.90 28.76
CA ARG A 671 -21.33 10.22 29.02
C ARG A 671 -22.50 11.20 29.15
N ASN A 672 -22.33 12.26 29.93
CA ASN A 672 -23.40 13.23 30.15
C ASN A 672 -23.75 13.99 28.87
N GLU A 673 -22.75 14.31 28.04
CA GLU A 673 -22.97 14.93 26.73
C GLU A 673 -23.73 14.00 25.78
N ILE A 674 -23.28 12.75 25.61
CA ILE A 674 -23.95 11.75 24.76
C ILE A 674 -25.39 11.49 25.25
N ARG A 675 -25.61 11.34 26.56
CA ARG A 675 -26.98 11.15 27.10
C ARG A 675 -27.86 12.37 26.88
N LYS A 676 -27.33 13.59 27.01
CA LYS A 676 -28.07 14.83 26.71
C LYS A 676 -28.46 14.88 25.24
N ASN A 677 -27.55 14.48 24.36
CA ASN A 677 -27.75 14.39 22.93
C ASN A 677 -28.83 13.36 22.56
N LEU A 678 -28.74 12.13 23.10
CA LEU A 678 -29.74 11.08 22.91
C LEU A 678 -31.14 11.47 23.44
N LYS A 679 -31.21 12.21 24.56
CA LYS A 679 -32.48 12.76 25.08
C LYS A 679 -33.13 13.74 24.10
N LYS A 680 -32.36 14.63 23.48
CA LYS A 680 -32.87 15.55 22.44
C LYS A 680 -33.40 14.81 21.22
N LEU A 681 -32.80 13.66 20.89
CA LEU A 681 -33.24 12.77 19.82
C LEU A 681 -34.41 11.84 20.22
N GLY A 682 -34.98 12.01 21.42
CA GLY A 682 -36.07 11.17 21.94
C GLY A 682 -35.68 9.70 22.17
N SER A 683 -34.38 9.40 22.20
CA SER A 683 -33.85 8.03 22.23
C SER A 683 -33.43 7.54 23.61
N LEU A 684 -33.52 8.42 24.62
CA LEU A 684 -33.29 8.08 26.01
C LEU A 684 -34.30 8.87 26.86
N LYS A 685 -34.92 8.23 27.85
CA LYS A 685 -35.90 8.87 28.74
C LYS A 685 -35.23 9.71 29.84
#